data_AF-A0A7C2GMU7-F1
#
_entry.id   AF-A0A7C2GMU7-F1
#
_cell.length_a   1.000
_cell.length_b   1.000
_cell.length_c   1.000
_cell.angle_alpha   90.00
_cell.angle_beta   90.00
_cell.angle_gamma   90.00
#
_symmetry.space_group_name_H-M   'P 1'
#
loop_
_entity.id
_entity.type
_entity.pdbx_description
1 polymer ?
#
loop_
_entity_poly.entity_id
_entity_poly.type
_entity_poly.pdbx_seq_one_letter_code
_entity_poly.pdbx_strand_id
1 'polypeptide(L)'
;MRDEGWVNQVMRWGQVNLKEDDPLTLDVDFWVDYWRRTKIQGVTLNAGAGVAYYPTQIPFHRRAKFLGERDVFGELVTAAKKLGLRVLARLDPNWGHEDLYRAHPDWFLTDENGKPRQRGQATPTAREPQFLSATPFAQHDVLYSTCWNSPFHREFVPAVMTEIMERYDVDGFFTNGWPPIGGGPPDLSMLCYCPHCQTRWRQRGHDRYPEKPDPSDPLWRAFVSFVQESVEEVQTLWRDHTKRLKPSAVFVWNSHGSLATGLRWERFIHLADLLNDDSQGRRVGEPLWVSGRCGKVMMAVAEGKPILRIVGVWQTGEPPMRHTAKPAAELTLFFAEAVANGQRAWWHVLGAELYDRRWLQPVADYFGWLAEVAPYLWNAQSLADVAIVWSPPTFWVAGWTGMHPTPSDAFNGWYHALLEGRIPFDLLPEWKLTTEDIRRYRVLILPSQTLLREESLTALKNFVAQGGGIVACFEAGARDLWGSLHAGTVWSELLGVRHIDEPPPPLRHCYMRIDPHERMHPLLKGFDDTDVLPGAAFLSRVEALDGTTALLTFVPPYPVHPPEKVYPDPKRTEVGLLFCREGNGRTVYWAMDGDAAYWRSRLPDHRRLLLNAVHWARGNVPLPVTVEGEGLLEVTIWKSAQGMTVHLVNLTTPDLFGGPTEQIFPLNEQRFRLRMPNGVKPKQTHSLRQRKQLAFSHRDGALEVSVPQVIDHEVVIVEWT
;
A
#
# COMPACT_ATOMS: atom_id res chain seq x y z
N MET A 1 2.83 6.18 -28.70
CA MET A 1 2.93 4.79 -29.18
C MET A 1 3.07 3.89 -27.96
N ARG A 2 2.36 2.76 -27.91
CA ARG A 2 2.51 1.79 -26.81
C ARG A 2 3.90 1.19 -26.87
N ASP A 3 4.58 1.07 -25.73
CA ASP A 3 5.77 0.24 -25.61
C ASP A 3 5.33 -1.23 -25.72
N GLU A 4 5.75 -1.89 -26.81
CA GLU A 4 5.37 -3.27 -27.14
C GLU A 4 6.14 -4.31 -26.31
N GLY A 5 7.01 -3.90 -25.38
CA GLY A 5 7.70 -4.77 -24.44
C GLY A 5 6.73 -5.71 -23.69
N TRP A 6 7.13 -6.97 -23.53
CA TRP A 6 6.26 -8.01 -22.97
C TRP A 6 5.74 -7.68 -21.57
N VAL A 7 6.52 -6.93 -20.77
CA VAL A 7 6.14 -6.48 -19.42
C VAL A 7 4.84 -5.68 -19.42
N ASN A 8 4.60 -4.86 -20.44
CA ASN A 8 3.42 -4.03 -20.53
C ASN A 8 2.16 -4.82 -20.92
N GLN A 9 2.33 -6.02 -21.50
CA GLN A 9 1.25 -6.86 -22.01
C GLN A 9 0.71 -7.85 -20.97
N VAL A 10 1.49 -8.16 -19.93
CA VAL A 10 1.15 -9.16 -18.91
C VAL A 10 0.10 -8.64 -17.95
N MET A 11 -1.06 -9.28 -17.84
CA MET A 11 -2.16 -8.87 -16.96
C MET A 11 -2.48 -9.89 -15.86
N ARG A 12 -2.04 -11.14 -16.03
CA ARG A 12 -2.33 -12.26 -15.13
C ARG A 12 -1.08 -13.12 -14.94
N TRP A 13 -0.79 -13.45 -13.69
CA TRP A 13 0.38 -14.19 -13.28
C TRP A 13 0.04 -15.29 -12.27
N GLY A 14 0.88 -16.32 -12.22
CA GLY A 14 0.77 -17.40 -11.24
C GLY A 14 2.10 -17.67 -10.54
N GLN A 15 2.06 -18.25 -9.35
CA GLN A 15 3.26 -18.69 -8.64
C GLN A 15 2.99 -19.93 -7.82
N VAL A 16 3.86 -20.91 -8.01
CA VAL A 16 3.91 -22.14 -7.23
C VAL A 16 5.22 -22.11 -6.44
N ASN A 17 5.11 -21.85 -5.15
CA ASN A 17 6.28 -21.87 -4.28
C ASN A 17 6.60 -23.31 -3.88
N LEU A 18 7.59 -23.90 -4.54
CA LEU A 18 8.00 -25.27 -4.24
C LEU A 18 8.50 -25.41 -2.79
N LYS A 19 8.16 -26.55 -2.19
CA LYS A 19 8.68 -27.11 -0.94
C LYS A 19 9.76 -28.13 -1.28
N GLU A 20 10.68 -28.42 -0.36
CA GLU A 20 11.78 -29.34 -0.64
C GLU A 20 11.35 -30.78 -0.92
N ASP A 21 10.14 -31.18 -0.50
CA ASP A 21 9.52 -32.49 -0.72
C ASP A 21 8.59 -32.55 -1.96
N ASP A 22 8.26 -31.40 -2.58
CA ASP A 22 7.50 -31.39 -3.84
C ASP A 22 8.16 -32.18 -4.99
N PRO A 23 9.50 -32.33 -5.11
CA PRO A 23 10.09 -33.20 -6.13
C PRO A 23 9.57 -34.64 -6.12
N LEU A 24 9.06 -35.13 -4.97
CA LEU A 24 8.50 -36.47 -4.82
C LEU A 24 7.08 -36.60 -5.38
N THR A 25 6.32 -35.50 -5.42
CA THR A 25 4.87 -35.51 -5.69
C THR A 25 4.46 -34.59 -6.83
N LEU A 26 5.39 -33.81 -7.41
CA LEU A 26 5.11 -32.84 -8.47
C LEU A 26 4.54 -33.51 -9.73
N ASP A 27 3.29 -33.18 -10.01
CA ASP A 27 2.58 -33.43 -11.26
C ASP A 27 2.64 -32.19 -12.16
N VAL A 28 3.49 -32.23 -13.18
CA VAL A 28 3.68 -31.11 -14.12
C VAL A 28 2.43 -30.92 -15.01
N ASP A 29 1.76 -32.01 -15.40
CA ASP A 29 0.61 -31.95 -16.29
C ASP A 29 -0.59 -31.27 -15.62
N PHE A 30 -0.79 -31.53 -14.32
CA PHE A 30 -1.77 -30.80 -13.51
C PHE A 30 -1.51 -29.29 -13.53
N TRP A 31 -0.27 -28.85 -13.33
CA TRP A 31 0.06 -27.43 -13.33
C TRP A 31 -0.09 -26.80 -14.71
N VAL A 32 0.28 -27.52 -15.78
CA VAL A 32 0.03 -27.11 -17.17
C VAL A 32 -1.46 -26.89 -17.44
N ASP A 33 -2.32 -27.83 -17.02
CA ASP A 33 -3.78 -27.67 -17.13
C ASP A 33 -4.26 -26.43 -16.37
N TYR A 34 -3.80 -26.26 -15.13
CA TYR A 34 -4.25 -25.16 -14.29
C TYR A 34 -3.77 -23.78 -14.80
N TRP A 35 -2.56 -23.70 -15.34
CA TRP A 35 -2.07 -22.48 -16.00
C TRP A 35 -2.92 -22.11 -17.22
N ARG A 36 -3.36 -23.10 -18.01
CA ARG A 36 -4.31 -22.87 -19.12
C ARG A 36 -5.67 -22.39 -18.62
N ARG A 37 -6.23 -23.02 -17.58
CA ARG A 37 -7.52 -22.65 -16.99
C ARG A 37 -7.53 -21.22 -16.46
N THR A 38 -6.45 -20.79 -15.83
CA THR A 38 -6.30 -19.44 -15.29
C THR A 38 -5.84 -18.41 -16.34
N LYS A 39 -5.55 -18.82 -17.58
CA LYS A 39 -5.16 -17.93 -18.69
C LYS A 39 -4.05 -16.94 -18.29
N ILE A 40 -3.12 -17.37 -17.45
CA ILE A 40 -1.96 -16.57 -17.05
C ILE A 40 -1.04 -16.33 -18.24
N GLN A 41 -0.27 -15.26 -18.19
CA GLN A 41 0.70 -14.90 -19.23
C GLN A 41 2.15 -15.09 -18.74
N GLY A 42 2.33 -15.34 -17.44
CA GLY A 42 3.59 -15.80 -16.90
C GLY A 42 3.47 -16.43 -15.53
N VAL A 43 4.56 -17.07 -15.13
CA VAL A 43 4.67 -17.86 -13.91
C VAL A 43 5.99 -17.58 -13.20
N THR A 44 5.95 -17.54 -11.87
CA THR A 44 7.13 -17.49 -11.01
C THR A 44 7.36 -18.86 -10.38
N LEU A 45 8.57 -19.38 -10.53
CA LEU A 45 8.95 -20.75 -10.13
C LEU A 45 10.21 -20.72 -9.26
N ASN A 46 10.24 -21.50 -8.16
CA ASN A 46 11.41 -21.60 -7.29
C ASN A 46 12.63 -22.09 -8.06
N ALA A 47 13.71 -21.31 -8.04
CA ALA A 47 14.95 -21.62 -8.74
C ALA A 47 16.11 -21.87 -7.77
N GLY A 48 16.59 -20.83 -7.04
CA GLY A 48 17.85 -20.89 -6.30
C GLY A 48 18.10 -19.79 -5.27
N ALA A 49 19.39 -19.52 -5.00
CA ALA A 49 19.99 -18.63 -4.00
C ALA A 49 19.83 -19.10 -2.53
N GLY A 50 18.67 -19.60 -2.14
CA GLY A 50 18.45 -20.26 -0.85
C GLY A 50 18.47 -21.78 -0.97
N VAL A 51 17.62 -22.32 -1.86
CA VAL A 51 17.54 -23.74 -2.22
C VAL A 51 17.42 -23.88 -3.73
N ALA A 52 18.28 -24.69 -4.33
CA ALA A 52 18.28 -25.04 -5.74
C ALA A 52 17.30 -26.18 -6.03
N TYR A 53 16.35 -25.94 -6.95
CA TYR A 53 15.40 -26.94 -7.45
C TYR A 53 15.87 -27.59 -8.77
N TYR A 54 17.18 -27.54 -9.00
CA TYR A 54 17.86 -28.05 -10.18
C TYR A 54 19.28 -28.53 -9.81
N PRO A 55 19.97 -29.33 -10.65
CA PRO A 55 21.30 -29.86 -10.33
C PRO A 55 22.40 -28.81 -10.53
N THR A 56 22.45 -27.83 -9.63
CA THR A 56 23.47 -26.76 -9.53
C THR A 56 24.88 -27.32 -9.43
N GLN A 57 25.84 -26.66 -10.08
CA GLN A 57 27.28 -26.93 -9.99
C GLN A 57 28.03 -25.93 -9.10
N ILE A 58 27.35 -24.87 -8.65
CA ILE A 58 27.92 -23.88 -7.74
C ILE A 58 28.18 -24.54 -6.36
N PRO A 59 29.42 -24.54 -5.85
CA PRO A 59 29.74 -25.06 -4.53
C PRO A 59 28.90 -24.42 -3.43
N PHE A 60 28.44 -25.24 -2.47
CA PHE A 60 27.59 -24.82 -1.33
C PHE A 60 26.22 -24.21 -1.71
N HIS A 61 25.81 -24.25 -2.99
CA HIS A 61 24.44 -23.96 -3.37
C HIS A 61 23.57 -25.19 -3.05
N ARG A 62 22.86 -25.12 -1.92
CA ARG A 62 22.06 -26.23 -1.39
C ARG A 62 21.01 -26.70 -2.40
N ARG A 63 21.12 -27.94 -2.89
CA ARG A 63 20.03 -28.62 -3.61
C ARG A 63 18.89 -28.97 -2.67
N ALA A 64 17.64 -28.91 -3.14
CA ALA A 64 16.47 -29.32 -2.35
C ALA A 64 16.66 -30.75 -1.82
N LYS A 65 16.32 -30.97 -0.55
CA LYS A 65 16.59 -32.22 0.18
C LYS A 65 16.14 -33.48 -0.57
N PHE A 66 14.97 -33.45 -1.20
CA PHE A 66 14.40 -34.59 -1.92
C PHE A 66 14.51 -34.48 -3.44
N LEU A 67 15.38 -33.61 -3.95
CA LEU A 67 15.53 -33.40 -5.40
C LEU A 67 15.99 -34.66 -6.14
N GLY A 68 16.84 -35.49 -5.51
CA GLY A 68 17.52 -36.59 -6.21
C GLY A 68 18.21 -36.07 -7.48
N GLU A 69 18.22 -36.85 -8.55
CA GLU A 69 18.79 -36.45 -9.85
C GLU A 69 17.82 -35.65 -10.74
N ARG A 70 16.64 -35.25 -10.22
CA ARG A 70 15.61 -34.55 -10.98
C ARG A 70 15.98 -33.08 -11.19
N ASP A 71 15.53 -32.52 -12.31
CA ASP A 71 15.60 -31.08 -12.61
C ASP A 71 14.18 -30.49 -12.61
N VAL A 72 13.60 -30.37 -11.42
CA VAL A 72 12.21 -29.91 -11.23
C VAL A 72 12.00 -28.52 -11.82
N PHE A 73 12.95 -27.61 -11.60
CA PHE A 73 12.88 -26.27 -12.17
C PHE A 73 12.91 -26.31 -13.70
N GLY A 74 13.84 -27.06 -14.30
CA GLY A 74 13.94 -27.21 -15.75
C GLY A 74 12.71 -27.84 -16.40
N GLU A 75 12.09 -28.83 -15.75
CA GLU A 75 10.83 -29.44 -16.19
C GLU A 75 9.68 -28.41 -16.26
N LEU A 76 9.50 -27.62 -15.19
CA LEU A 76 8.45 -26.61 -15.11
C LEU A 76 8.70 -25.43 -16.06
N VAL A 77 9.96 -24.99 -16.22
CA VAL A 77 10.34 -23.97 -17.21
C VAL A 77 10.00 -24.45 -18.61
N THR A 78 10.40 -25.68 -18.96
CA THR A 78 10.12 -26.26 -20.28
C THR A 78 8.61 -26.34 -20.55
N ALA A 79 7.84 -26.78 -19.55
CA ALA A 79 6.37 -26.86 -19.65
C ALA A 79 5.73 -25.47 -19.82
N ALA A 80 6.15 -24.48 -19.03
CA ALA A 80 5.65 -23.11 -19.11
C ALA A 80 5.96 -22.46 -20.47
N LYS A 81 7.19 -22.67 -20.99
CA LYS A 81 7.59 -22.14 -22.30
C LYS A 81 6.86 -22.77 -23.47
N LYS A 82 6.53 -24.07 -23.41
CA LYS A 82 5.65 -24.73 -24.40
C LYS A 82 4.25 -24.11 -24.47
N LEU A 83 3.79 -23.45 -23.40
CA LEU A 83 2.54 -22.68 -23.35
C LEU A 83 2.71 -21.21 -23.78
N GLY A 84 3.92 -20.76 -24.09
CA GLY A 84 4.21 -19.35 -24.39
C GLY A 84 4.21 -18.44 -23.16
N LEU A 85 4.31 -18.99 -21.95
CA LEU A 85 4.34 -18.21 -20.72
C LEU A 85 5.70 -17.52 -20.53
N ARG A 86 5.67 -16.33 -19.92
CA ARG A 86 6.85 -15.70 -19.35
C ARG A 86 7.24 -16.40 -18.06
N VAL A 87 8.53 -16.56 -17.80
CA VAL A 87 9.02 -17.27 -16.61
C VAL A 87 9.97 -16.39 -15.81
N LEU A 88 9.64 -16.16 -14.54
CA LEU A 88 10.56 -15.56 -13.57
C LEU A 88 11.14 -16.65 -12.66
N ALA A 89 12.46 -16.73 -12.62
CA ALA A 89 13.17 -17.57 -11.67
C ALA A 89 13.12 -16.92 -10.27
N ARG A 90 12.44 -17.55 -9.32
CA ARG A 90 12.37 -17.08 -7.93
C ARG A 90 13.66 -17.42 -7.19
N LEU A 91 14.26 -16.39 -6.62
CA LEU A 91 15.41 -16.45 -5.73
C LEU A 91 14.96 -16.15 -4.30
N ASP A 92 15.56 -16.82 -3.32
CA ASP A 92 15.36 -16.54 -1.89
C ASP A 92 16.70 -16.25 -1.21
N PRO A 93 17.23 -15.02 -1.35
CA PRO A 93 18.59 -14.69 -0.94
C PRO A 93 18.70 -14.39 0.57
N ASN A 94 17.61 -14.44 1.33
CA ASN A 94 17.60 -13.96 2.73
C ASN A 94 18.31 -14.90 3.70
N TRP A 95 18.44 -16.18 3.32
CA TRP A 95 18.87 -17.24 4.22
C TRP A 95 19.86 -18.18 3.56
N GLY A 96 20.90 -18.57 4.31
CA GLY A 96 21.83 -19.64 3.95
C GLY A 96 21.79 -20.81 4.94
N HIS A 97 22.21 -21.98 4.47
CA HIS A 97 22.30 -23.21 5.27
C HIS A 97 23.63 -23.27 6.03
N GLU A 98 23.72 -24.18 7.01
CA GLU A 98 24.87 -24.29 7.90
C GLU A 98 26.19 -24.58 7.18
N ASP A 99 26.18 -25.39 6.12
CA ASP A 99 27.35 -25.69 5.30
C ASP A 99 27.94 -24.43 4.64
N LEU A 100 27.08 -23.59 4.05
CA LEU A 100 27.49 -22.30 3.51
C LEU A 100 28.02 -21.36 4.60
N TYR A 101 27.37 -21.33 5.77
CA TYR A 101 27.84 -20.55 6.92
C TYR A 101 29.22 -21.01 7.41
N ARG A 102 29.46 -22.31 7.51
CA ARG A 102 30.76 -22.85 7.94
C ARG A 102 31.86 -22.52 6.92
N ALA A 103 31.55 -22.54 5.63
CA ALA A 103 32.49 -22.19 4.57
C ALA A 103 32.79 -20.68 4.51
N HIS A 104 31.78 -19.85 4.72
CA HIS A 104 31.86 -18.39 4.58
C HIS A 104 31.14 -17.66 5.73
N PRO A 105 31.66 -17.70 6.96
CA PRO A 105 30.99 -17.11 8.12
C PRO A 105 30.85 -15.58 8.03
N ASP A 106 31.76 -14.92 7.31
CA ASP A 106 31.73 -13.48 7.06
C ASP A 106 30.61 -13.04 6.11
N TRP A 107 29.94 -13.98 5.44
CA TRP A 107 28.84 -13.69 4.52
C TRP A 107 27.51 -13.39 5.22
N PHE A 108 27.42 -13.61 6.53
CA PHE A 108 26.19 -13.58 7.30
C PHE A 108 26.11 -12.38 8.24
N LEU A 109 24.89 -11.98 8.60
CA LEU A 109 24.66 -10.93 9.59
C LEU A 109 25.10 -11.43 10.97
N THR A 110 25.79 -10.60 11.73
CA THR A 110 26.20 -10.91 13.11
C THR A 110 25.73 -9.86 14.10
N ASP A 111 25.50 -10.28 15.34
CA ASP A 111 25.38 -9.36 16.48
C ASP A 111 26.74 -8.78 16.90
N GLU A 112 26.74 -7.92 17.91
CA GLU A 112 27.92 -7.24 18.45
C GLU A 112 29.02 -8.19 18.97
N ASN A 113 28.66 -9.42 19.34
CA ASN A 113 29.57 -10.45 19.81
C ASN A 113 30.13 -11.32 18.66
N GLY A 114 29.77 -10.99 17.41
CA GLY A 114 30.15 -11.76 16.23
C GLY A 114 29.35 -13.05 16.04
N LYS A 115 28.27 -13.27 16.81
CA LYS A 115 27.41 -14.44 16.66
C LYS A 115 26.51 -14.26 15.44
N PRO A 116 26.37 -15.27 14.57
CA PRO A 116 25.53 -15.13 13.39
C PRO A 116 24.06 -15.10 13.77
N ARG A 117 23.27 -14.37 12.99
CA ARG A 117 21.82 -14.31 13.18
C ARG A 117 21.17 -15.51 12.53
N GLN A 118 20.42 -16.26 13.34
CA GLN A 118 19.67 -17.42 12.89
C GLN A 118 18.18 -17.07 12.72
N ARG A 119 17.48 -17.79 11.83
CA ARG A 119 16.06 -17.61 11.49
C ARG A 119 15.07 -17.78 12.67
N GLY A 120 15.58 -18.07 13.88
CA GLY A 120 14.83 -18.06 15.15
C GLY A 120 15.32 -17.13 16.26
N GLN A 121 16.34 -16.30 16.00
CA GLN A 121 16.91 -15.37 16.99
C GLN A 121 16.76 -13.89 16.58
N ALA A 122 16.03 -13.60 15.50
CA ALA A 122 15.97 -12.27 14.90
C ALA A 122 15.05 -11.25 15.59
N THR A 123 14.45 -11.51 16.77
CA THR A 123 13.77 -10.47 17.56
C THR A 123 13.42 -10.93 18.99
N PRO A 124 13.57 -10.07 20.02
CA PRO A 124 12.97 -10.29 21.35
C PRO A 124 11.42 -10.30 21.33
N THR A 125 10.82 -9.87 20.21
CA THR A 125 9.38 -9.79 19.95
C THR A 125 8.83 -10.94 19.11
N ALA A 126 9.62 -12.00 18.84
CA ALA A 126 9.11 -13.23 18.25
C ALA A 126 8.15 -13.94 19.22
N ARG A 127 6.92 -13.42 19.33
CA ARG A 127 5.80 -14.03 20.06
C ARG A 127 5.20 -15.22 19.30
N GLU A 128 5.70 -15.53 18.10
CA GLU A 128 5.31 -16.69 17.31
C GLU A 128 6.34 -17.83 17.45
N PRO A 129 5.93 -19.00 17.96
CA PRO A 129 6.76 -20.21 18.01
C PRO A 129 7.24 -20.70 16.63
N GLN A 130 6.71 -20.14 15.54
CA GLN A 130 7.02 -20.56 14.16
C GLN A 130 8.45 -20.21 13.72
N PHE A 131 9.13 -19.31 14.43
CA PHE A 131 10.50 -18.90 14.14
C PHE A 131 11.54 -19.64 15.01
N LEU A 132 11.16 -20.20 16.16
CA LEU A 132 11.98 -21.14 16.92
C LEU A 132 11.73 -22.54 16.34
N SER A 133 12.37 -22.86 15.22
CA SER A 133 12.13 -24.08 14.43
C SER A 133 12.68 -25.38 15.06
N ALA A 134 12.46 -25.53 16.37
CA ALA A 134 12.54 -26.78 17.11
C ALA A 134 11.33 -26.83 18.04
N THR A 135 10.18 -27.29 17.52
CA THR A 135 9.14 -27.79 18.41
C THR A 135 9.56 -29.20 18.86
N PRO A 136 9.04 -29.75 19.98
CA PRO A 136 9.34 -31.12 20.40
C PRO A 136 9.02 -32.19 19.34
N PHE A 137 8.24 -31.82 18.33
CA PHE A 137 7.68 -32.72 17.33
C PHE A 137 8.31 -32.58 15.94
N ALA A 138 9.15 -31.56 15.70
CA ALA A 138 9.78 -31.36 14.39
C ALA A 138 11.13 -30.62 14.52
N GLN A 139 12.17 -31.23 13.95
CA GLN A 139 13.47 -30.59 13.72
C GLN A 139 13.48 -29.99 12.32
N HIS A 140 13.76 -28.71 12.22
CA HIS A 140 14.03 -28.05 10.94
C HIS A 140 15.49 -27.60 10.88
N ASP A 141 16.02 -27.48 9.65
CA ASP A 141 17.36 -26.98 9.41
C ASP A 141 17.54 -25.58 10.01
N VAL A 142 18.70 -25.35 10.63
CA VAL A 142 19.07 -24.02 11.11
C VAL A 142 19.46 -23.16 9.92
N LEU A 143 18.81 -22.01 9.79
CA LEU A 143 19.05 -21.06 8.70
C LEU A 143 19.66 -19.77 9.23
N TYR A 144 20.58 -19.19 8.47
CA TYR A 144 21.38 -18.03 8.86
C TYR A 144 21.08 -16.83 7.97
N SER A 145 20.88 -15.64 8.53
CA SER A 145 20.58 -14.42 7.78
C SER A 145 21.79 -13.95 6.98
N THR A 146 21.64 -13.77 5.67
CA THR A 146 22.74 -13.35 4.80
C THR A 146 22.95 -11.83 4.87
N CYS A 147 24.21 -11.40 4.79
CA CYS A 147 24.57 -9.98 4.82
C CYS A 147 24.60 -9.39 3.41
N TRP A 148 23.80 -8.37 3.15
CA TRP A 148 23.74 -7.69 1.85
C TRP A 148 24.98 -6.87 1.48
N ASN A 149 25.84 -6.58 2.45
CA ASN A 149 27.13 -5.97 2.22
C ASN A 149 28.26 -6.97 1.99
N SER A 150 27.99 -8.28 2.10
CA SER A 150 29.00 -9.32 1.90
C SER A 150 29.05 -9.84 0.44
N PRO A 151 30.07 -10.65 0.11
CA PRO A 151 30.13 -11.34 -1.18
C PRO A 151 28.94 -12.26 -1.49
N PHE A 152 28.11 -12.66 -0.51
CA PHE A 152 26.93 -13.48 -0.81
C PHE A 152 25.99 -12.78 -1.81
N HIS A 153 25.59 -11.54 -1.52
CA HIS A 153 24.70 -10.79 -2.42
C HIS A 153 25.43 -10.23 -3.64
N ARG A 154 26.75 -10.06 -3.56
CA ARG A 154 27.55 -9.34 -4.58
C ARG A 154 28.27 -10.24 -5.57
N GLU A 155 28.45 -11.52 -5.24
CA GLU A 155 29.17 -12.52 -6.04
C GLU A 155 28.38 -13.81 -6.17
N PHE A 156 27.97 -14.43 -5.05
CA PHE A 156 27.28 -15.73 -5.06
C PHE A 156 25.90 -15.65 -5.74
N VAL A 157 25.04 -14.69 -5.38
CA VAL A 157 23.73 -14.54 -6.03
C VAL A 157 23.86 -14.24 -7.53
N PRO A 158 24.74 -13.32 -8.00
CA PRO A 158 25.04 -13.18 -9.42
C PRO A 158 25.53 -14.46 -10.10
N ALA A 159 26.39 -15.27 -9.46
CA ALA A 159 26.81 -16.54 -10.01
C ALA A 159 25.63 -17.51 -10.21
N VAL A 160 24.72 -17.58 -9.24
CA VAL A 160 23.46 -18.36 -9.34
C VAL A 160 22.58 -17.83 -10.48
N MET A 161 22.44 -16.51 -10.61
CA MET A 161 21.68 -15.90 -11.71
C MET A 161 22.28 -16.24 -13.08
N THR A 162 23.61 -16.22 -13.19
CA THR A 162 24.34 -16.62 -14.41
C THR A 162 24.05 -18.07 -14.76
N GLU A 163 24.25 -18.99 -13.82
CA GLU A 163 24.00 -20.42 -14.04
C GLU A 163 22.56 -20.71 -14.46
N ILE A 164 21.58 -20.05 -13.84
CA ILE A 164 20.16 -20.21 -14.21
C ILE A 164 19.91 -19.71 -15.64
N MET A 165 20.38 -18.50 -15.99
CA MET A 165 20.10 -17.91 -17.31
C MET A 165 20.83 -18.65 -18.44
N GLU A 166 22.01 -19.23 -18.18
CA GLU A 166 22.75 -20.03 -19.17
C GLU A 166 22.08 -21.38 -19.44
N ARG A 167 21.39 -21.95 -18.45
CA ARG A 167 20.82 -23.29 -18.53
C ARG A 167 19.34 -23.32 -18.90
N TYR A 168 18.59 -22.28 -18.58
CA TYR A 168 17.14 -22.27 -18.72
C TYR A 168 16.66 -21.01 -19.46
N ASP A 169 15.68 -21.18 -20.36
CA ASP A 169 15.01 -20.02 -20.94
C ASP A 169 14.11 -19.39 -19.88
N VAL A 170 14.62 -18.37 -19.19
CA VAL A 170 13.84 -17.54 -18.27
C VAL A 170 13.76 -16.11 -18.81
N ASP A 171 12.72 -15.38 -18.44
CA ASP A 171 12.51 -13.98 -18.82
C ASP A 171 12.97 -13.01 -17.73
N GLY A 172 13.56 -13.52 -16.64
CA GLY A 172 14.03 -12.70 -15.55
C GLY A 172 14.06 -13.42 -14.21
N PHE A 173 14.23 -12.62 -13.16
CA PHE A 173 14.28 -13.08 -11.79
C PHE A 173 13.25 -12.37 -10.92
N PHE A 174 12.81 -13.07 -9.88
CA PHE A 174 12.03 -12.50 -8.78
C PHE A 174 12.72 -12.80 -7.46
N THR A 175 12.89 -11.84 -6.56
CA THR A 175 13.36 -12.13 -5.19
C THR A 175 12.23 -12.10 -4.19
N ASN A 176 12.14 -13.12 -3.36
CA ASN A 176 11.19 -13.17 -2.25
C ASN A 176 11.75 -12.49 -1.00
N GLY A 177 10.92 -11.72 -0.28
CA GLY A 177 11.30 -11.13 1.03
C GLY A 177 12.45 -10.10 0.98
N TRP A 178 12.99 -9.83 -0.20
CA TRP A 178 14.10 -8.91 -0.43
C TRP A 178 13.66 -7.79 -1.38
N PRO A 179 13.93 -6.52 -1.07
CA PRO A 179 14.74 -6.02 0.05
C PRO A 179 14.06 -6.05 1.43
N PRO A 180 14.83 -6.05 2.53
CA PRO A 180 14.31 -6.20 3.90
C PRO A 180 13.56 -4.96 4.40
N ILE A 181 13.73 -3.83 3.71
CA ILE A 181 13.06 -2.54 3.98
C ILE A 181 11.83 -2.32 3.08
N GLY A 182 11.38 -3.34 2.34
CA GLY A 182 10.22 -3.24 1.45
C GLY A 182 8.89 -3.08 2.20
N GLY A 183 8.78 -3.63 3.42
CA GLY A 183 7.56 -3.59 4.23
C GLY A 183 7.57 -2.54 5.35
N GLY A 184 8.74 -2.02 5.72
CA GLY A 184 8.93 -1.13 6.87
C GLY A 184 10.27 -0.37 6.84
N PRO A 185 10.48 0.58 7.75
CA PRO A 185 11.71 1.35 7.83
C PRO A 185 12.91 0.50 8.27
N PRO A 186 14.14 1.02 8.08
CA PRO A 186 15.29 0.52 8.82
C PRO A 186 15.04 0.53 10.34
N ASP A 187 15.44 -0.54 11.01
CA ASP A 187 15.35 -0.70 12.46
C ASP A 187 16.65 -1.31 13.04
N LEU A 188 16.71 -1.49 14.37
CA LEU A 188 17.90 -2.07 15.03
C LEU A 188 18.19 -3.52 14.63
N SER A 189 17.19 -4.26 14.13
CA SER A 189 17.38 -5.59 13.55
C SER A 189 18.13 -5.54 12.22
N MET A 190 18.57 -4.38 11.73
CA MET A 190 19.44 -4.26 10.56
C MET A 190 20.89 -3.89 10.91
N LEU A 191 21.20 -3.71 12.21
CA LEU A 191 22.58 -3.59 12.67
C LEU A 191 23.36 -4.88 12.37
N CYS A 192 24.60 -4.74 11.90
CA CYS A 192 25.41 -5.90 11.55
C CYS A 192 26.88 -5.62 11.82
N TYR A 193 27.51 -6.50 12.60
CA TYR A 193 28.90 -6.35 13.03
C TYR A 193 29.87 -7.25 12.26
N CYS A 194 29.43 -7.84 11.13
CA CYS A 194 30.33 -8.60 10.29
C CYS A 194 31.42 -7.68 9.69
N PRO A 195 32.58 -8.23 9.28
CA PRO A 195 33.72 -7.43 8.83
C PRO A 195 33.37 -6.47 7.67
N HIS A 196 32.48 -6.89 6.77
CA HIS A 196 32.05 -6.08 5.61
C HIS A 196 31.22 -4.86 6.02
N CYS A 197 30.25 -5.04 6.91
CA CYS A 197 29.42 -3.94 7.42
C CYS A 197 30.23 -2.96 8.26
N GLN A 198 31.10 -3.47 9.15
CA GLN A 198 31.97 -2.59 9.96
C GLN A 198 32.93 -1.78 9.09
N THR A 199 33.55 -2.40 8.09
CA THR A 199 34.47 -1.70 7.18
C THR A 199 33.77 -0.59 6.43
N ARG A 200 32.60 -0.89 5.83
CA ARG A 200 31.81 0.10 5.08
C ARG A 200 31.25 1.20 5.98
N TRP A 201 30.90 0.89 7.22
CA TRP A 201 30.44 1.88 8.20
C TRP A 201 31.57 2.82 8.64
N ARG A 202 32.76 2.29 8.94
CA ARG A 202 33.96 3.10 9.23
C ARG A 202 34.37 3.98 8.05
N GLN A 203 34.24 3.49 6.82
CA GLN A 203 34.48 4.29 5.61
C GLN A 203 33.54 5.50 5.48
N ARG A 204 32.37 5.49 6.16
CA ARG A 204 31.49 6.65 6.28
C ARG A 204 31.88 7.60 7.41
N GLY A 205 32.97 7.33 8.13
CA GLY A 205 33.46 8.15 9.23
C GLY A 205 32.78 7.86 10.57
N HIS A 206 32.22 6.66 10.75
CA HIS A 206 31.55 6.27 11.99
C HIS A 206 32.23 5.08 12.66
N ASP A 207 32.66 5.25 13.91
CA ASP A 207 33.35 4.22 14.69
C ASP A 207 32.40 3.36 15.56
N ARG A 208 31.14 3.79 15.73
CA ARG A 208 30.11 3.09 16.48
C ARG A 208 28.76 3.14 15.77
N TYR A 209 27.88 2.19 16.10
CA TYR A 209 26.48 2.19 15.67
C TYR A 209 25.59 2.99 16.62
N PRO A 210 24.38 3.43 16.18
CA PRO A 210 23.38 4.00 17.07
C PRO A 210 22.85 2.96 18.06
N GLU A 211 22.55 3.38 19.29
CA GLU A 211 22.09 2.49 20.37
C GLU A 211 20.57 2.30 20.37
N LYS A 212 19.83 3.28 19.86
CA LYS A 212 18.36 3.28 19.81
C LYS A 212 17.87 4.01 18.56
N PRO A 213 16.63 3.73 18.09
CA PRO A 213 15.98 4.58 17.11
C PRO A 213 15.71 5.95 17.73
N ASP A 214 16.35 6.99 17.19
CA ASP A 214 16.16 8.37 17.63
C ASP A 214 16.26 9.29 16.41
N PRO A 215 15.14 9.81 15.90
CA PRO A 215 15.17 10.66 14.71
C PRO A 215 15.88 11.99 14.96
N SER A 216 16.18 12.39 16.21
CA SER A 216 17.00 13.57 16.50
C SER A 216 18.50 13.29 16.42
N ASP A 217 18.94 12.02 16.54
CA ASP A 217 20.35 11.63 16.51
C ASP A 217 20.88 11.56 15.06
N PRO A 218 21.89 12.38 14.69
CA PRO A 218 22.52 12.28 13.37
C PRO A 218 23.08 10.89 13.04
N LEU A 219 23.53 10.13 14.04
CA LEU A 219 24.05 8.78 13.85
C LEU A 219 22.94 7.80 13.44
N TRP A 220 21.73 7.93 14.00
CA TRP A 220 20.57 7.17 13.56
C TRP A 220 20.19 7.51 12.12
N ARG A 221 20.13 8.80 11.76
CA ARG A 221 19.84 9.25 10.39
C ARG A 221 20.86 8.72 9.37
N ALA A 222 22.14 8.72 9.76
CA ALA A 222 23.22 8.15 8.95
C ALA A 222 23.07 6.64 8.79
N PHE A 223 22.65 5.93 9.83
CA PHE A 223 22.40 4.48 9.77
C PHE A 223 21.22 4.13 8.85
N VAL A 224 20.10 4.85 8.95
CA VAL A 224 18.95 4.70 8.05
C VAL A 224 19.39 4.84 6.59
N SER A 225 20.18 5.88 6.29
CA SER A 225 20.71 6.12 4.95
C SER A 225 21.70 5.03 4.49
N PHE A 226 22.54 4.52 5.39
CA PHE A 226 23.47 3.42 5.11
C PHE A 226 22.75 2.13 4.71
N VAL A 227 21.67 1.78 5.40
CA VAL A 227 20.86 0.59 5.05
C VAL A 227 20.21 0.79 3.68
N GLN A 228 19.54 1.92 3.45
CA GLN A 228 18.87 2.22 2.18
C GLN A 228 19.84 2.19 0.99
N GLU A 229 21.00 2.83 1.13
CA GLU A 229 22.02 2.88 0.08
C GLU A 229 22.64 1.51 -0.20
N SER A 230 22.91 0.72 0.85
CA SER A 230 23.44 -0.63 0.69
C SER A 230 22.47 -1.53 -0.09
N VAL A 231 21.17 -1.41 0.19
CA VAL A 231 20.12 -2.15 -0.52
C VAL A 231 20.00 -1.69 -1.98
N GLU A 232 20.03 -0.38 -2.24
CA GLU A 232 20.00 0.20 -3.58
C GLU A 232 21.17 -0.26 -4.45
N GLU A 233 22.37 -0.35 -3.87
CA GLU A 233 23.55 -0.87 -4.58
C GLU A 233 23.38 -2.33 -5.01
N VAL A 234 22.89 -3.20 -4.12
CA VAL A 234 22.63 -4.61 -4.45
C VAL A 234 21.54 -4.72 -5.51
N GLN A 235 20.48 -3.92 -5.38
CA GLN A 235 19.39 -3.89 -6.36
C GLN A 235 19.88 -3.47 -7.75
N THR A 236 20.74 -2.44 -7.80
CA THR A 236 21.37 -1.97 -9.04
C THR A 236 22.26 -3.06 -9.64
N LEU A 237 23.09 -3.69 -8.81
CA LEU A 237 23.97 -4.78 -9.24
C LEU A 237 23.18 -5.93 -9.88
N TRP A 238 22.12 -6.41 -9.24
CA TRP A 238 21.31 -7.52 -9.73
C TRP A 238 20.52 -7.15 -10.99
N ARG A 239 19.96 -5.94 -11.05
CA ARG A 239 19.29 -5.42 -12.25
C ARG A 239 20.26 -5.38 -13.43
N ASP A 240 21.42 -4.75 -13.24
CA ASP A 240 22.43 -4.61 -14.30
C ASP A 240 22.97 -5.97 -14.74
N HIS A 241 23.21 -6.87 -13.79
CA HIS A 241 23.64 -8.23 -14.08
C HIS A 241 22.59 -9.00 -14.91
N THR A 242 21.31 -8.90 -14.54
CA THR A 242 20.20 -9.50 -15.31
C THR A 242 20.18 -8.99 -16.74
N LYS A 243 20.31 -7.66 -16.94
CA LYS A 243 20.32 -7.05 -18.28
C LYS A 243 21.55 -7.44 -19.11
N ARG A 244 22.72 -7.65 -18.47
CA ARG A 244 23.92 -8.15 -19.14
C ARG A 244 23.74 -9.58 -19.65
N LEU A 245 23.11 -10.45 -18.85
CA LEU A 245 22.86 -11.83 -19.23
C LEU A 245 21.82 -11.92 -20.37
N LYS A 246 20.73 -11.14 -20.28
CA LYS A 246 19.67 -11.10 -21.28
C LYS A 246 19.03 -9.71 -21.31
N PRO A 247 19.27 -8.86 -22.33
CA PRO A 247 18.76 -7.49 -22.36
C PRO A 247 17.23 -7.36 -22.25
N SER A 248 16.48 -8.34 -22.75
CA SER A 248 15.02 -8.39 -22.67
C SER A 248 14.48 -8.91 -21.33
N ALA A 249 15.35 -9.41 -20.46
CA ALA A 249 14.95 -9.94 -19.16
C ALA A 249 14.74 -8.82 -18.14
N VAL A 250 13.97 -9.13 -17.09
CA VAL A 250 13.68 -8.19 -16.00
C VAL A 250 14.11 -8.74 -14.65
N PHE A 251 14.39 -7.83 -13.73
CA PHE A 251 14.60 -8.19 -12.34
C PHE A 251 13.47 -7.56 -11.52
N VAL A 252 12.70 -8.40 -10.82
CA VAL A 252 11.59 -7.98 -9.97
C VAL A 252 11.99 -8.25 -8.51
N TRP A 253 12.09 -7.22 -7.70
CA TRP A 253 12.29 -7.37 -6.25
C TRP A 253 10.95 -7.52 -5.53
N ASN A 254 10.97 -7.84 -4.24
CA ASN A 254 9.76 -7.87 -3.42
C ASN A 254 9.42 -6.47 -2.88
N SER A 255 8.41 -5.83 -3.46
CA SER A 255 7.78 -4.64 -2.87
C SER A 255 6.44 -4.98 -2.23
N HIS A 256 6.02 -4.10 -1.32
CA HIS A 256 4.74 -4.19 -0.61
C HIS A 256 4.03 -2.86 -0.71
N GLY A 257 2.70 -2.87 -0.83
CA GLY A 257 1.86 -1.68 -0.69
C GLY A 257 1.77 -1.18 0.76
N SER A 258 2.92 -1.01 1.43
CA SER A 258 3.04 -0.57 2.82
C SER A 258 3.15 0.95 2.90
N LEU A 259 2.31 1.55 3.75
CA LEU A 259 2.41 2.98 4.08
C LEU A 259 3.74 3.36 4.75
N ALA A 260 4.40 2.38 5.37
CA ALA A 260 5.65 2.55 6.10
C ALA A 260 6.88 2.03 5.34
N THR A 261 6.76 1.76 4.03
CA THR A 261 7.89 1.34 3.17
C THR A 261 9.18 2.08 3.50
N GLY A 262 10.28 1.36 3.68
CA GLY A 262 11.61 1.94 3.89
C GLY A 262 12.35 2.25 2.58
N LEU A 263 11.78 1.90 1.42
CA LEU A 263 12.37 2.18 0.11
C LEU A 263 12.33 3.67 -0.23
N ARG A 264 13.44 4.20 -0.75
CA ARG A 264 13.50 5.54 -1.36
C ARG A 264 12.95 5.47 -2.79
N TRP A 265 11.62 5.45 -2.90
CA TRP A 265 10.92 5.24 -4.17
C TRP A 265 11.33 6.21 -5.28
N GLU A 266 11.70 7.45 -4.96
CA GLU A 266 12.23 8.45 -5.91
C GLU A 266 13.49 8.00 -6.68
N ARG A 267 14.20 6.99 -6.17
CA ARG A 267 15.32 6.34 -6.87
C ARG A 267 14.97 4.91 -7.26
N PHE A 268 14.37 4.18 -6.32
CA PHE A 268 14.12 2.75 -6.44
C PHE A 268 13.22 2.42 -7.63
N ILE A 269 12.22 3.26 -7.93
CA ILE A 269 11.32 3.02 -9.06
C ILE A 269 12.06 2.93 -10.39
N HIS A 270 13.13 3.69 -10.57
CA HIS A 270 13.89 3.73 -11.83
C HIS A 270 14.71 2.46 -12.08
N LEU A 271 14.80 1.56 -11.10
CA LEU A 271 15.41 0.24 -11.24
C LEU A 271 14.42 -0.82 -11.77
N ALA A 272 13.11 -0.55 -11.78
CA ALA A 272 12.06 -1.51 -12.11
C ALA A 272 11.63 -1.39 -13.57
N ASP A 273 11.42 -2.51 -14.23
CA ASP A 273 10.60 -2.59 -15.46
C ASP A 273 9.17 -3.06 -15.14
N LEU A 274 9.03 -3.84 -14.06
CA LEU A 274 7.80 -4.47 -13.58
C LEU A 274 7.86 -4.49 -12.06
N LEU A 275 6.80 -4.06 -11.40
CA LEU A 275 6.66 -4.09 -9.94
C LEU A 275 5.81 -5.28 -9.51
N ASN A 276 6.04 -5.76 -8.29
CA ASN A 276 5.08 -6.61 -7.59
C ASN A 276 4.54 -5.90 -6.34
N ASP A 277 3.46 -6.42 -5.79
CA ASP A 277 2.96 -6.06 -4.48
C ASP A 277 2.63 -7.33 -3.70
N ASP A 278 3.46 -7.64 -2.70
CA ASP A 278 3.38 -8.86 -1.92
C ASP A 278 2.50 -8.76 -0.67
N SER A 279 1.39 -8.01 -0.75
CA SER A 279 0.40 -8.02 0.34
C SER A 279 -0.62 -9.14 0.10
N GLN A 280 -0.24 -10.36 0.49
CA GLN A 280 -0.91 -11.63 0.16
C GLN A 280 -2.31 -11.85 0.77
N GLY A 281 -2.74 -10.99 1.69
CA GLY A 281 -4.00 -11.09 2.40
C GLY A 281 -4.09 -10.03 3.49
N ARG A 282 -5.10 -10.15 4.36
CA ARG A 282 -5.28 -9.29 5.53
C ARG A 282 -5.21 -10.09 6.83
N ARG A 283 -4.86 -9.42 7.93
CA ARG A 283 -4.92 -9.97 9.29
C ARG A 283 -6.31 -9.77 9.89
N VAL A 284 -6.58 -10.46 10.99
CA VAL A 284 -7.81 -10.22 11.78
C VAL A 284 -7.78 -8.78 12.30
N GLY A 285 -8.90 -8.06 12.21
CA GLY A 285 -8.99 -6.65 12.57
C GLY A 285 -8.66 -5.68 11.43
N GLU A 286 -7.98 -6.14 10.36
CA GLU A 286 -7.75 -5.31 9.19
C GLU A 286 -8.99 -5.25 8.28
N PRO A 287 -9.30 -4.07 7.73
CA PRO A 287 -10.43 -3.92 6.83
C PRO A 287 -10.21 -4.64 5.50
N LEU A 288 -11.26 -5.10 4.84
CA LEU A 288 -11.16 -5.74 3.50
C LEU A 288 -10.53 -4.81 2.45
N TRP A 289 -10.86 -3.52 2.51
CA TRP A 289 -10.30 -2.49 1.62
C TRP A 289 -8.80 -2.23 1.81
N VAL A 290 -8.14 -2.91 2.76
CA VAL A 290 -6.67 -2.87 2.87
C VAL A 290 -6.00 -3.29 1.55
N SER A 291 -6.66 -4.15 0.77
CA SER A 291 -6.17 -4.52 -0.56
C SER A 291 -6.14 -3.32 -1.50
N GLY A 292 -7.23 -2.54 -1.56
CA GLY A 292 -7.29 -1.31 -2.35
C GLY A 292 -6.27 -0.28 -1.89
N ARG A 293 -6.11 -0.11 -0.57
CA ARG A 293 -5.08 0.76 0.02
C ARG A 293 -3.68 0.40 -0.45
N CYS A 294 -3.30 -0.87 -0.39
CA CYS A 294 -2.00 -1.33 -0.89
C CYS A 294 -1.85 -1.05 -2.39
N GLY A 295 -2.91 -1.27 -3.17
CA GLY A 295 -2.94 -0.93 -4.59
C GLY A 295 -2.67 0.54 -4.86
N LYS A 296 -3.34 1.45 -4.13
CA LYS A 296 -3.11 2.89 -4.28
C LYS A 296 -1.68 3.30 -3.88
N VAL A 297 -1.09 2.69 -2.85
CA VAL A 297 0.32 2.93 -2.47
C VAL A 297 1.25 2.60 -3.63
N MET A 298 1.06 1.44 -4.25
CA MET A 298 1.91 0.99 -5.35
C MET A 298 1.66 1.83 -6.62
N MET A 299 0.42 2.19 -6.93
CA MET A 299 0.10 3.07 -8.05
C MET A 299 0.73 4.47 -7.90
N ALA A 300 0.80 5.00 -6.67
CA ALA A 300 1.39 6.31 -6.39
C ALA A 300 2.88 6.39 -6.78
N VAL A 301 3.58 5.26 -6.70
CA VAL A 301 5.03 5.17 -6.99
C VAL A 301 5.34 4.59 -8.36
N ALA A 302 4.39 3.95 -9.05
CA ALA A 302 4.67 3.13 -10.23
C ALA A 302 5.08 3.88 -11.50
N GLU A 303 4.76 5.17 -11.64
CA GLU A 303 5.13 5.99 -12.82
C GLU A 303 4.71 5.35 -14.16
N GLY A 304 3.51 4.78 -14.18
CA GLY A 304 2.94 4.10 -15.35
C GLY A 304 3.46 2.68 -15.60
N LYS A 305 4.39 2.20 -14.76
CA LYS A 305 4.90 0.83 -14.85
C LYS A 305 3.86 -0.18 -14.37
N PRO A 306 3.84 -1.39 -14.94
CA PRO A 306 2.92 -2.42 -14.52
C PRO A 306 3.23 -2.91 -13.10
N ILE A 307 2.16 -3.20 -12.34
CA ILE A 307 2.25 -3.74 -10.98
C ILE A 307 1.45 -5.04 -10.94
N LEU A 308 2.07 -6.12 -10.48
CA LEU A 308 1.39 -7.38 -10.22
C LEU A 308 1.13 -7.59 -8.72
N ARG A 309 -0.14 -7.74 -8.35
CA ARG A 309 -0.57 -8.00 -6.98
C ARG A 309 -0.50 -9.49 -6.66
N ILE A 310 0.42 -9.87 -5.78
CA ILE A 310 0.53 -11.24 -5.26
C ILE A 310 -0.54 -11.43 -4.18
N VAL A 311 -1.45 -12.37 -4.41
CA VAL A 311 -2.46 -12.79 -3.44
C VAL A 311 -2.22 -14.26 -3.10
N GLY A 312 -1.97 -14.52 -1.81
CA GLY A 312 -1.86 -15.87 -1.30
C GLY A 312 -3.22 -16.53 -1.28
N VAL A 313 -3.32 -17.75 -1.79
CA VAL A 313 -4.60 -18.49 -1.81
C VAL A 313 -4.99 -19.07 -0.45
N TRP A 314 -4.17 -18.86 0.59
CA TRP A 314 -4.31 -19.41 1.93
C TRP A 314 -4.66 -18.37 3.01
N GLN A 315 -5.05 -18.83 4.20
CA GLN A 315 -5.44 -17.97 5.32
C GLN A 315 -4.24 -17.25 5.95
N THR A 316 -4.34 -15.91 6.02
CA THR A 316 -3.34 -15.00 6.60
C THR A 316 -3.72 -14.52 8.00
N GLY A 317 -4.71 -15.15 8.64
CA GLY A 317 -5.16 -14.82 10.00
C GLY A 317 -4.14 -15.16 11.08
N GLU A 318 -4.55 -15.06 12.34
CA GLU A 318 -3.71 -15.39 13.50
C GLU A 318 -4.32 -16.57 14.27
N PRO A 319 -3.61 -17.72 14.39
CA PRO A 319 -2.33 -18.04 13.75
C PRO A 319 -2.47 -18.23 12.22
N PRO A 320 -1.39 -18.00 11.44
CA PRO A 320 -1.44 -18.15 9.99
C PRO A 320 -1.57 -19.62 9.59
N MET A 321 -2.48 -19.92 8.66
CA MET A 321 -2.73 -21.27 8.14
C MET A 321 -2.34 -21.35 6.66
N ARG A 322 -1.05 -21.59 6.43
CA ARG A 322 -0.36 -21.46 5.12
C ARG A 322 -0.77 -22.49 4.06
N HIS A 323 -1.47 -23.56 4.44
CA HIS A 323 -1.94 -24.62 3.54
C HIS A 323 -3.47 -24.77 3.49
N THR A 324 -4.22 -23.88 4.15
CA THR A 324 -5.69 -23.88 4.16
C THR A 324 -6.19 -22.73 3.30
N ALA A 325 -7.07 -23.02 2.34
CA ALA A 325 -7.57 -22.04 1.40
C ALA A 325 -8.33 -20.89 2.10
N LYS A 326 -8.23 -19.67 1.54
CA LYS A 326 -9.16 -18.58 1.83
C LYS A 326 -10.57 -18.96 1.37
N PRO A 327 -11.63 -18.40 1.97
CA PRO A 327 -12.96 -18.52 1.39
C PRO A 327 -13.00 -17.87 0.01
N ALA A 328 -13.86 -18.37 -0.88
CA ALA A 328 -13.94 -17.92 -2.27
C ALA A 328 -14.29 -16.42 -2.37
N ALA A 329 -15.18 -15.94 -1.49
CA ALA A 329 -15.60 -14.54 -1.46
C ALA A 329 -14.45 -13.60 -1.09
N GLU A 330 -13.74 -13.89 0.01
CA GLU A 330 -12.51 -13.17 0.40
C GLU A 330 -11.51 -13.10 -0.76
N LEU A 331 -11.18 -14.25 -1.38
CA LEU A 331 -10.19 -14.31 -2.44
C LEU A 331 -10.59 -13.46 -3.65
N THR A 332 -11.86 -13.54 -4.04
CA THR A 332 -12.42 -12.78 -5.17
C THR A 332 -12.41 -11.28 -4.92
N LEU A 333 -12.90 -10.84 -3.75
CA LEU A 333 -12.95 -9.42 -3.38
C LEU A 333 -11.55 -8.83 -3.17
N PHE A 334 -10.61 -9.62 -2.66
CA PHE A 334 -9.23 -9.17 -2.47
C PHE A 334 -8.52 -8.93 -3.81
N PHE A 335 -8.76 -9.77 -4.83
CA PHE A 335 -8.33 -9.49 -6.20
C PHE A 335 -9.10 -8.32 -6.83
N ALA A 336 -10.41 -8.20 -6.56
CA ALA A 336 -11.23 -7.10 -7.08
C ALA A 336 -10.72 -5.74 -6.67
N GLU A 337 -10.45 -5.55 -5.38
CA GLU A 337 -9.85 -4.34 -4.82
C GLU A 337 -8.53 -3.97 -5.50
N ALA A 338 -7.66 -4.98 -5.73
CA ALA A 338 -6.38 -4.76 -6.38
C ALA A 338 -6.54 -4.33 -7.85
N VAL A 339 -7.41 -5.01 -8.61
CA VAL A 339 -7.65 -4.70 -10.04
C VAL A 339 -8.36 -3.37 -10.20
N ALA A 340 -9.35 -3.06 -9.36
CA ALA A 340 -10.02 -1.77 -9.35
C ALA A 340 -9.04 -0.62 -9.06
N ASN A 341 -8.01 -0.88 -8.26
CA ASN A 341 -6.93 0.06 -7.99
C ASN A 341 -5.75 -0.03 -8.97
N GLY A 342 -5.97 -0.59 -10.17
CA GLY A 342 -5.02 -0.55 -11.29
C GLY A 342 -3.93 -1.60 -11.29
N GLN A 343 -3.93 -2.52 -10.32
CA GLN A 343 -2.99 -3.63 -10.28
C GLN A 343 -3.44 -4.78 -11.20
N ARG A 344 -2.48 -5.61 -11.59
CA ARG A 344 -2.67 -6.83 -12.37
C ARG A 344 -2.65 -8.04 -11.44
N ALA A 345 -3.37 -9.11 -11.75
CA ALA A 345 -3.60 -10.19 -10.80
C ALA A 345 -2.46 -11.23 -10.80
N TRP A 346 -1.96 -11.60 -9.62
CA TRP A 346 -0.99 -12.69 -9.43
C TRP A 346 -1.49 -13.62 -8.30
N TRP A 347 -1.89 -14.85 -8.63
CA TRP A 347 -2.22 -15.85 -7.60
C TRP A 347 -0.97 -16.60 -7.12
N HIS A 348 -0.93 -16.94 -5.84
CA HIS A 348 0.22 -17.58 -5.23
C HIS A 348 -0.21 -18.71 -4.31
N VAL A 349 0.42 -19.88 -4.44
CA VAL A 349 0.25 -21.06 -3.58
C VAL A 349 1.60 -21.56 -3.05
N LEU A 350 1.57 -22.17 -1.87
CA LEU A 350 2.72 -22.82 -1.24
C LEU A 350 2.60 -24.33 -1.41
N GLY A 351 3.59 -24.91 -2.09
CA GLY A 351 3.62 -26.30 -2.49
C GLY A 351 3.04 -26.55 -3.88
N ALA A 352 3.72 -27.41 -4.62
CA ALA A 352 3.16 -28.08 -5.79
C ALA A 352 2.21 -29.21 -5.38
N GLU A 353 2.45 -29.87 -4.24
CA GLU A 353 1.44 -30.72 -3.61
C GLU A 353 0.33 -29.87 -2.98
N LEU A 354 -0.92 -30.17 -3.35
CA LEU A 354 -2.10 -29.43 -2.88
C LEU A 354 -2.87 -30.20 -1.81
N TYR A 355 -2.79 -29.72 -0.56
CA TYR A 355 -3.59 -30.22 0.56
C TYR A 355 -5.04 -29.71 0.53
N ASP A 356 -5.24 -28.45 0.15
CA ASP A 356 -6.55 -27.82 0.03
C ASP A 356 -6.74 -27.27 -1.39
N ARG A 357 -7.76 -27.77 -2.08
CA ARG A 357 -8.04 -27.48 -3.49
C ARG A 357 -9.19 -26.48 -3.69
N ARG A 358 -9.82 -26.00 -2.61
CA ARG A 358 -11.01 -25.13 -2.68
C ARG A 358 -10.78 -23.78 -3.34
N TRP A 359 -9.53 -23.33 -3.43
CA TRP A 359 -9.15 -22.08 -4.08
C TRP A 359 -9.05 -22.19 -5.62
N LEU A 360 -8.91 -23.40 -6.18
CA LEU A 360 -8.65 -23.59 -7.61
C LEU A 360 -9.77 -23.03 -8.49
N GLN A 361 -11.02 -23.34 -8.14
CA GLN A 361 -12.17 -22.93 -8.94
C GLN A 361 -12.41 -21.41 -8.87
N PRO A 362 -12.47 -20.77 -7.68
CA PRO A 362 -12.62 -19.32 -7.58
C PRO A 362 -11.54 -18.52 -8.33
N VAL A 363 -10.27 -18.95 -8.25
CA VAL A 363 -9.18 -18.30 -9.00
C VAL A 363 -9.37 -18.48 -10.50
N ALA A 364 -9.67 -19.70 -10.97
CA ALA A 364 -9.92 -19.94 -12.39
C ALA A 364 -11.09 -19.11 -12.93
N ASP A 365 -12.19 -19.00 -12.18
CA ASP A 365 -13.37 -18.22 -12.58
C ASP A 365 -13.05 -16.72 -12.69
N TYR A 366 -12.40 -16.17 -11.67
CA TYR A 366 -12.05 -14.75 -11.66
C TYR A 366 -11.01 -14.40 -12.73
N PHE A 367 -9.96 -15.20 -12.86
CA PHE A 367 -8.91 -15.00 -13.87
C PHE A 367 -9.44 -15.22 -15.29
N GLY A 368 -10.36 -16.17 -15.47
CA GLY A 368 -11.07 -16.39 -16.73
C GLY A 368 -11.82 -15.14 -17.20
N TRP A 369 -12.57 -14.51 -16.29
CA TRP A 369 -13.23 -13.23 -16.53
C TRP A 369 -12.22 -12.10 -16.79
N LEU A 370 -11.15 -11.98 -15.99
CA LEU A 370 -10.10 -10.98 -16.24
C LEU A 370 -9.46 -11.11 -17.62
N ALA A 371 -9.36 -12.33 -18.16
CA ALA A 371 -8.85 -12.53 -19.51
C ALA A 371 -9.82 -12.02 -20.59
N GLU A 372 -11.12 -12.13 -20.38
CA GLU A 372 -12.16 -11.59 -21.29
C GLU A 372 -12.12 -10.06 -21.32
N VAL A 373 -11.90 -9.42 -20.17
CA VAL A 373 -12.01 -7.96 -20.04
C VAL A 373 -10.67 -7.21 -20.07
N ALA A 374 -9.55 -7.92 -20.19
CA ALA A 374 -8.19 -7.35 -20.18
C ALA A 374 -7.99 -6.09 -21.04
N PRO A 375 -8.54 -5.99 -22.28
CA PRO A 375 -8.56 -4.75 -23.08
C PRO A 375 -8.95 -3.46 -22.35
N TYR A 376 -9.87 -3.56 -21.41
CA TYR A 376 -10.42 -2.43 -20.66
C TYR A 376 -9.67 -2.14 -19.37
N LEU A 377 -8.82 -3.06 -18.92
CA LEU A 377 -8.04 -2.94 -17.68
C LEU A 377 -6.66 -2.29 -17.90
N TRP A 378 -6.33 -1.90 -19.13
CA TRP A 378 -5.16 -1.09 -19.42
C TRP A 378 -5.42 0.38 -19.07
N ASN A 379 -5.15 0.68 -17.81
CA ASN A 379 -5.31 2.00 -17.23
C ASN A 379 -4.16 2.93 -17.64
N ALA A 380 -4.50 4.04 -18.30
CA ALA A 380 -3.54 5.06 -18.68
C ALA A 380 -3.31 6.07 -17.55
N GLN A 381 -4.37 6.45 -16.83
CA GLN A 381 -4.31 7.46 -15.77
C GLN A 381 -5.55 7.36 -14.87
N SER A 382 -5.38 7.52 -13.55
CA SER A 382 -6.51 7.76 -12.65
C SER A 382 -7.16 9.11 -12.96
N LEU A 383 -8.48 9.17 -12.89
CA LEU A 383 -9.25 10.41 -13.08
C LEU A 383 -9.81 10.95 -11.76
N ALA A 384 -9.38 10.39 -10.62
CA ALA A 384 -9.62 10.99 -9.32
C ALA A 384 -8.98 12.38 -9.25
N ASP A 385 -9.72 13.35 -8.73
CA ASP A 385 -9.24 14.71 -8.49
C ASP A 385 -9.16 15.06 -6.99
N VAL A 386 -9.24 14.04 -6.13
CA VAL A 386 -8.94 14.11 -4.70
C VAL A 386 -7.75 13.22 -4.41
N ALA A 387 -6.81 13.68 -3.58
CA ALA A 387 -5.72 12.82 -3.12
C ALA A 387 -5.44 12.98 -1.63
N ILE A 388 -5.08 11.86 -0.98
CA ILE A 388 -4.48 11.86 0.35
C ILE A 388 -2.97 11.97 0.19
N VAL A 389 -2.36 12.96 0.83
CA VAL A 389 -0.90 13.08 0.86
C VAL A 389 -0.33 12.00 1.76
N TRP A 390 0.66 11.29 1.25
CA TRP A 390 1.29 10.15 1.91
C TRP A 390 2.79 10.38 2.10
N SER A 391 3.27 10.21 3.33
CA SER A 391 4.67 10.38 3.71
C SER A 391 5.12 9.15 4.52
N PRO A 392 5.92 8.22 3.94
CA PRO A 392 6.48 7.10 4.70
C PRO A 392 7.24 7.52 5.97
N PRO A 393 8.04 8.61 5.97
CA PRO A 393 8.70 9.10 7.18
C PRO A 393 7.76 9.36 8.37
N THR A 394 6.51 9.77 8.12
CA THR A 394 5.50 9.89 9.18
C THR A 394 5.32 8.59 9.97
N PHE A 395 5.25 7.45 9.27
CA PHE A 395 5.09 6.14 9.90
C PHE A 395 6.39 5.65 10.55
N TRP A 396 7.55 6.05 10.01
CA TRP A 396 8.85 5.71 10.59
C TRP A 396 9.06 6.41 11.92
N VAL A 397 8.89 7.74 11.94
CA VAL A 397 9.00 8.54 13.17
C VAL A 397 7.98 8.06 14.20
N ALA A 398 6.74 7.77 13.80
CA ALA A 398 5.76 7.19 14.72
C ALA A 398 6.21 5.87 15.34
N GLY A 399 6.80 4.97 14.54
CA GLY A 399 7.35 3.71 15.03
C GLY A 399 8.53 3.88 15.98
N TRP A 400 9.36 4.91 15.78
CA TRP A 400 10.55 5.16 16.60
C TRP A 400 10.25 5.94 17.89
N THR A 401 9.28 6.86 17.87
CA THR A 401 9.01 7.78 18.99
C THR A 401 7.71 7.50 19.73
N GLY A 402 6.83 6.65 19.21
CA GLY A 402 5.48 6.47 19.75
C GLY A 402 4.57 7.66 19.48
N MET A 403 4.70 8.31 18.32
CA MET A 403 3.94 9.50 17.95
C MET A 403 2.42 9.25 17.96
N HIS A 404 1.68 10.18 18.57
CA HIS A 404 0.22 10.16 18.64
C HIS A 404 -0.42 11.48 18.16
N PRO A 405 -1.66 11.49 17.62
CA PRO A 405 -2.45 10.32 17.23
C PRO A 405 -1.70 9.44 16.25
N THR A 406 -1.95 8.13 16.26
CA THR A 406 -1.18 7.22 15.42
C THR A 406 -1.46 7.54 13.94
N PRO A 407 -0.44 7.72 13.09
CA PRO A 407 -0.67 8.05 11.68
C PRO A 407 -1.51 7.04 10.91
N SER A 408 -1.44 5.76 11.30
CA SER A 408 -2.30 4.70 10.75
C SER A 408 -3.78 4.97 11.02
N ASP A 409 -4.14 5.48 12.22
CA ASP A 409 -5.52 5.83 12.53
C ASP A 409 -5.98 7.01 11.68
N ALA A 410 -5.18 8.07 11.58
CA ALA A 410 -5.49 9.24 10.78
C ALA A 410 -5.70 8.89 9.30
N PHE A 411 -4.76 8.11 8.74
CA PHE A 411 -4.82 7.68 7.34
C PHE A 411 -6.03 6.77 7.08
N ASN A 412 -6.27 5.77 7.95
CA ASN A 412 -7.40 4.86 7.80
C ASN A 412 -8.74 5.58 8.01
N GLY A 413 -8.78 6.62 8.85
CA GLY A 413 -9.95 7.49 9.03
C GLY A 413 -10.32 8.21 7.74
N TRP A 414 -9.34 8.85 7.08
CA TRP A 414 -9.57 9.46 5.77
C TRP A 414 -9.95 8.45 4.69
N TYR A 415 -9.24 7.32 4.60
CA TYR A 415 -9.55 6.27 3.62
C TYR A 415 -11.00 5.80 3.78
N HIS A 416 -11.40 5.48 5.02
CA HIS A 416 -12.76 4.99 5.30
C HIS A 416 -13.83 6.06 5.06
N ALA A 417 -13.55 7.33 5.40
CA ALA A 417 -14.50 8.42 5.18
C ALA A 417 -14.75 8.63 3.69
N LEU A 418 -13.70 8.66 2.86
CA LEU A 418 -13.81 8.82 1.41
C LEU A 418 -14.51 7.62 0.76
N LEU A 419 -14.28 6.41 1.28
CA LEU A 419 -14.97 5.20 0.85
C LEU A 419 -16.48 5.27 1.14
N GLU A 420 -16.87 5.62 2.37
CA GLU A 420 -18.29 5.82 2.72
C GLU A 420 -18.93 7.00 1.98
N GLY A 421 -18.13 8.01 1.63
CA GLY A 421 -18.52 9.13 0.78
C GLY A 421 -18.54 8.83 -0.71
N ARG A 422 -18.10 7.62 -1.13
CA ARG A 422 -17.99 7.18 -2.54
C ARG A 422 -17.20 8.17 -3.41
N ILE A 423 -16.18 8.79 -2.83
CA ILE A 423 -15.29 9.75 -3.50
C ILE A 423 -14.11 8.96 -4.06
N PRO A 424 -13.87 8.93 -5.38
CA PRO A 424 -12.63 8.38 -5.91
C PRO A 424 -11.44 9.23 -5.49
N PHE A 425 -10.38 8.59 -4.99
CA PHE A 425 -9.17 9.28 -4.57
C PHE A 425 -7.91 8.48 -4.91
N ASP A 426 -6.82 9.24 -5.08
CA ASP A 426 -5.46 8.75 -5.23
C ASP A 426 -4.66 8.93 -3.92
N LEU A 427 -3.49 8.30 -3.86
CA LEU A 427 -2.45 8.69 -2.92
C LEU A 427 -1.38 9.50 -3.63
N LEU A 428 -0.90 10.54 -2.97
CA LEU A 428 0.13 11.43 -3.50
C LEU A 428 1.35 11.43 -2.57
N PRO A 429 2.50 10.87 -2.99
CA PRO A 429 3.69 10.86 -2.17
C PRO A 429 4.22 12.27 -1.92
N GLU A 430 4.74 12.54 -0.72
CA GLU A 430 5.19 13.89 -0.33
C GLU A 430 6.28 14.47 -1.26
N TRP A 431 7.18 13.62 -1.79
CA TRP A 431 8.22 14.04 -2.73
C TRP A 431 7.70 14.34 -4.15
N LYS A 432 6.43 14.02 -4.44
CA LYS A 432 5.73 14.39 -5.69
C LYS A 432 4.83 15.60 -5.51
N LEU A 433 4.95 16.35 -4.41
CA LEU A 433 4.28 17.64 -4.23
C LEU A 433 4.98 18.74 -5.06
N THR A 434 5.09 18.54 -6.37
CA THR A 434 5.58 19.53 -7.33
C THR A 434 4.42 20.29 -7.95
N THR A 435 4.68 21.48 -8.51
CA THR A 435 3.62 22.28 -9.15
C THR A 435 2.96 21.55 -10.33
N GLU A 436 3.67 20.70 -11.05
CA GLU A 436 3.12 19.98 -12.21
C GLU A 436 2.21 18.82 -11.77
N ASP A 437 2.67 18.02 -10.82
CA ASP A 437 1.96 16.83 -10.36
C ASP A 437 0.65 17.16 -9.63
N ILE A 438 0.64 18.23 -8.83
CA ILE A 438 -0.52 18.59 -7.99
C ILE A 438 -1.67 19.24 -8.76
N ARG A 439 -1.40 19.82 -9.95
CA ARG A 439 -2.40 20.55 -10.75
C ARG A 439 -3.59 19.73 -11.21
N ARG A 440 -3.45 18.41 -11.27
CA ARG A 440 -4.55 17.51 -11.66
C ARG A 440 -5.61 17.36 -10.56
N TYR A 441 -5.23 17.64 -9.31
CA TYR A 441 -6.12 17.50 -8.17
C TYR A 441 -6.86 18.81 -7.90
N ARG A 442 -8.06 18.68 -7.37
CA ARG A 442 -8.87 19.76 -6.82
C ARG A 442 -8.73 19.86 -5.32
N VAL A 443 -8.60 18.74 -4.61
CA VAL A 443 -8.43 18.71 -3.16
C VAL A 443 -7.27 17.81 -2.78
N LEU A 444 -6.39 18.32 -1.93
CA LEU A 444 -5.34 17.56 -1.26
C LEU A 444 -5.67 17.48 0.24
N ILE A 445 -5.60 16.26 0.78
CA ILE A 445 -5.90 15.96 2.17
C ILE A 445 -4.58 15.67 2.89
N LEU A 446 -4.36 16.33 4.02
CA LEU A 446 -3.23 16.11 4.91
C LEU A 446 -3.72 15.42 6.19
N PRO A 447 -3.55 14.08 6.31
CA PRO A 447 -3.86 13.38 7.55
C PRO A 447 -3.10 13.94 8.75
N SER A 448 -3.68 13.82 9.94
CA SER A 448 -3.00 14.17 11.20
C SER A 448 -1.59 13.56 11.25
N GLN A 449 -0.62 14.35 11.71
CA GLN A 449 0.81 13.98 11.81
C GLN A 449 1.58 13.81 10.48
N THR A 450 1.00 14.17 9.33
CA THR A 450 1.74 14.13 8.05
C THR A 450 3.01 14.98 8.12
N LEU A 451 4.17 14.37 7.88
CA LEU A 451 5.48 15.02 7.90
C LEU A 451 5.83 15.46 6.48
N LEU A 452 6.24 16.72 6.34
CA LEU A 452 6.49 17.35 5.02
C LEU A 452 7.78 18.14 5.03
N ARG A 453 8.44 18.20 3.86
CA ARG A 453 9.54 19.14 3.61
C ARG A 453 9.01 20.57 3.51
N GLU A 454 9.88 21.56 3.74
CA GLU A 454 9.51 22.97 3.63
C GLU A 454 9.12 23.36 2.19
N GLU A 455 9.79 22.77 1.20
CA GLU A 455 9.46 22.96 -0.22
C GLU A 455 8.07 22.39 -0.56
N SER A 456 7.70 21.27 0.07
CA SER A 456 6.37 20.66 -0.08
C SER A 456 5.28 21.59 0.48
N LEU A 457 5.51 22.21 1.63
CA LEU A 457 4.59 23.24 2.18
C LEU A 457 4.44 24.44 1.24
N THR A 458 5.54 24.89 0.66
CA THR A 458 5.54 26.00 -0.31
C THR A 458 4.74 25.64 -1.57
N ALA A 459 4.89 24.42 -2.08
CA ALA A 459 4.11 23.94 -3.23
C ALA A 459 2.60 23.87 -2.92
N LEU A 460 2.22 23.41 -1.73
CA LEU A 460 0.83 23.38 -1.27
C LEU A 460 0.23 24.80 -1.15
N LYS A 461 1.00 25.77 -0.65
CA LYS A 461 0.57 27.18 -0.60
C LYS A 461 0.31 27.72 -2.01
N ASN A 462 1.20 27.43 -2.95
CA ASN A 462 1.03 27.83 -4.35
C ASN A 462 -0.19 27.15 -5.01
N PHE A 463 -0.45 25.89 -4.67
CA PHE A 463 -1.64 25.16 -5.12
C PHE A 463 -2.93 25.83 -4.66
N VAL A 464 -3.04 26.22 -3.39
CA VAL A 464 -4.19 26.98 -2.88
C VAL A 464 -4.32 28.34 -3.57
N ALA A 465 -3.20 29.06 -3.78
CA ALA A 465 -3.20 30.33 -4.51
C ALA A 465 -3.70 30.23 -5.96
N GLN A 466 -3.56 29.05 -6.58
CA GLN A 466 -4.04 28.72 -7.93
C GLN A 466 -5.47 28.14 -7.96
N GLY A 467 -6.17 28.10 -6.81
CA GLY A 467 -7.54 27.63 -6.72
C GLY A 467 -7.72 26.18 -6.26
N GLY A 468 -6.65 25.56 -5.76
CA GLY A 468 -6.71 24.26 -5.10
C GLY A 468 -7.34 24.31 -3.70
N GLY A 469 -7.83 23.15 -3.26
CA GLY A 469 -8.41 22.93 -1.94
C GLY A 469 -7.48 22.14 -1.01
N ILE A 470 -7.30 22.57 0.22
CA ILE A 470 -6.56 21.82 1.25
C ILE A 470 -7.49 21.49 2.42
N VAL A 471 -7.40 20.25 2.91
CA VAL A 471 -8.02 19.83 4.17
C VAL A 471 -6.95 19.21 5.06
N ALA A 472 -6.78 19.71 6.27
CA ALA A 472 -5.77 19.24 7.21
C ALA A 472 -6.34 19.06 8.62
N CYS A 473 -5.83 18.07 9.34
CA CYS A 473 -6.18 17.81 10.74
C CYS A 473 -4.93 17.90 11.64
N PHE A 474 -5.10 18.42 12.86
CA PHE A 474 -4.08 18.44 13.91
C PHE A 474 -2.72 18.98 13.40
N GLU A 475 -1.59 18.46 13.85
CA GLU A 475 -0.26 18.95 13.47
C GLU A 475 0.21 18.52 12.05
N ALA A 476 -0.70 18.26 11.11
CA ALA A 476 -0.34 17.91 9.74
C ALA A 476 0.50 19.01 9.08
N GLY A 477 1.68 18.63 8.60
CA GLY A 477 2.66 19.51 7.95
C GLY A 477 3.48 20.39 8.90
N ALA A 478 3.28 20.31 10.23
CA ALA A 478 3.97 21.19 11.18
C ALA A 478 5.45 20.80 11.37
N ARG A 479 5.80 19.54 11.10
CA ARG A 479 7.13 18.95 11.34
C ARG A 479 7.78 18.44 10.05
N ASP A 480 9.11 18.44 10.03
CA ASP A 480 9.94 17.91 8.95
C ASP A 480 9.94 16.38 8.91
N LEU A 481 10.64 15.78 7.93
CA LEU A 481 10.69 14.32 7.75
C LEU A 481 11.36 13.55 8.90
N TRP A 482 12.01 14.26 9.83
CA TRP A 482 12.63 13.70 11.04
C TRP A 482 11.88 14.09 12.32
N GLY A 483 10.68 14.69 12.20
CA GLY A 483 9.82 15.05 13.32
C GLY A 483 10.18 16.36 14.03
N SER A 484 11.10 17.15 13.48
CA SER A 484 11.47 18.47 14.04
C SER A 484 10.48 19.55 13.57
N LEU A 485 10.07 20.45 14.46
CA LEU A 485 9.11 21.52 14.12
C LEU A 485 9.72 22.49 13.10
N HIS A 486 8.95 22.90 12.08
CA HIS A 486 9.34 23.96 11.16
C HIS A 486 9.40 25.32 11.87
N ALA A 487 10.13 26.29 11.31
CA ALA A 487 10.16 27.67 11.81
C ALA A 487 8.79 28.40 11.72
N GLY A 488 7.80 27.78 11.07
CA GLY A 488 6.36 28.05 11.29
C GLY A 488 5.69 29.03 10.32
N THR A 489 6.42 29.85 9.56
CA THR A 489 5.83 30.90 8.71
C THR A 489 5.01 30.33 7.54
N VAL A 490 5.59 29.43 6.75
CA VAL A 490 4.91 28.84 5.57
C VAL A 490 3.73 27.96 5.98
N TRP A 491 3.88 27.17 7.04
CA TRP A 491 2.81 26.32 7.59
C TRP A 491 1.62 27.17 8.06
N SER A 492 1.90 28.25 8.80
CA SER A 492 0.86 29.12 9.34
C SER A 492 0.07 29.82 8.22
N GLU A 493 0.78 30.32 7.20
CA GLU A 493 0.17 30.96 6.04
C GLU A 493 -0.65 29.99 5.18
N LEU A 494 -0.23 28.73 5.07
CA LEU A 494 -0.97 27.68 4.34
C LEU A 494 -2.31 27.39 5.03
N LEU A 495 -2.28 27.13 6.34
CA LEU A 495 -3.45 26.69 7.10
C LEU A 495 -4.30 27.84 7.66
N GLY A 496 -3.79 29.08 7.60
CA GLY A 496 -4.50 30.26 8.09
C GLY A 496 -4.54 30.34 9.62
N VAL A 497 -3.64 29.65 10.30
CA VAL A 497 -3.57 29.61 11.77
C VAL A 497 -2.12 29.69 12.23
N ARG A 498 -1.86 30.21 13.44
CA ARG A 498 -0.54 30.26 14.05
C ARG A 498 -0.47 29.26 15.20
N HIS A 499 0.59 28.44 15.22
CA HIS A 499 0.89 27.55 16.34
C HIS A 499 1.27 28.37 17.58
N ILE A 500 0.74 27.99 18.75
CA ILE A 500 1.00 28.68 20.02
C ILE A 500 2.11 27.97 20.79
N ASP A 501 1.91 26.67 21.05
CA ASP A 501 2.80 25.81 21.82
C ASP A 501 2.48 24.33 21.59
N GLU A 502 3.26 23.45 22.22
CA GLU A 502 3.11 22.00 22.11
C GLU A 502 1.70 21.52 22.53
N PRO A 503 1.14 20.51 21.84
CA PRO A 503 -0.14 19.92 22.20
C PRO A 503 -0.21 19.48 23.67
N PRO A 504 -1.33 19.74 24.38
CA PRO A 504 -1.55 19.19 25.71
C PRO A 504 -1.67 17.65 25.66
N PRO A 505 -1.59 16.96 26.82
CA PRO A 505 -1.91 15.54 26.91
C PRO A 505 -3.29 15.21 26.33
N PRO A 506 -3.49 13.99 25.79
CA PRO A 506 -4.73 13.62 25.14
C PRO A 506 -5.94 13.76 26.08
N LEU A 507 -6.98 14.39 25.56
CA LEU A 507 -8.26 14.57 26.23
C LEU A 507 -9.01 13.23 26.28
N ARG A 508 -9.66 12.95 27.42
CA ARG A 508 -10.53 11.75 27.54
C ARG A 508 -11.80 11.87 26.70
N HIS A 509 -12.39 13.05 26.67
CA HIS A 509 -13.51 13.44 25.82
C HIS A 509 -13.56 14.96 25.79
N CYS A 510 -14.17 15.52 24.76
CA CYS A 510 -14.54 16.94 24.69
C CYS A 510 -15.66 17.11 23.67
N TYR A 511 -16.20 18.31 23.56
CA TYR A 511 -17.17 18.66 22.53
C TYR A 511 -16.70 19.89 21.75
N MET A 512 -17.29 20.07 20.58
CA MET A 512 -17.10 21.25 19.74
C MET A 512 -18.43 21.97 19.64
N ARG A 513 -18.50 23.22 20.08
CA ARG A 513 -19.72 24.03 19.99
C ARG A 513 -19.75 24.75 18.65
N ILE A 514 -20.89 24.71 17.97
CA ILE A 514 -21.11 25.46 16.73
C ILE A 514 -21.21 26.95 17.07
N ASP A 515 -20.48 27.79 16.34
CA ASP A 515 -20.68 29.23 16.44
C ASP A 515 -22.08 29.60 15.90
N PRO A 516 -22.95 30.24 16.70
CA PRO A 516 -24.30 30.61 16.26
C PRO A 516 -24.32 31.48 15.00
N HIS A 517 -23.29 32.29 14.75
CA HIS A 517 -23.20 33.17 13.58
C HIS A 517 -22.86 32.39 12.31
N GLU A 518 -22.27 31.20 12.44
CA GLU A 518 -21.76 30.40 11.32
C GLU A 518 -22.62 29.16 11.03
N ARG A 519 -23.77 28.99 11.69
CA ARG A 519 -24.63 27.79 11.60
C ARG A 519 -25.00 27.40 10.16
N MET A 520 -25.13 28.38 9.27
CA MET A 520 -25.49 28.17 7.86
C MET A 520 -24.29 27.87 6.95
N HIS A 521 -23.06 27.83 7.49
CA HIS A 521 -21.86 27.59 6.70
C HIS A 521 -21.90 26.18 6.08
N PRO A 522 -21.55 25.99 4.79
CA PRO A 522 -21.67 24.69 4.12
C PRO A 522 -20.88 23.55 4.77
N LEU A 523 -19.82 23.85 5.51
CA LEU A 523 -19.08 22.86 6.31
C LEU A 523 -19.94 22.22 7.41
N LEU A 524 -20.94 22.93 7.89
CA LEU A 524 -21.85 22.49 8.96
C LEU A 524 -23.17 21.90 8.42
N LYS A 525 -23.28 21.71 7.09
CA LYS A 525 -24.47 21.12 6.47
C LYS A 525 -24.82 19.76 7.09
N GLY A 526 -26.06 19.63 7.58
CA GLY A 526 -26.56 18.42 8.23
C GLY A 526 -26.44 18.42 9.75
N PHE A 527 -26.02 19.54 10.36
CA PHE A 527 -25.99 19.74 11.81
C PHE A 527 -27.00 20.80 12.27
N ASP A 528 -28.07 21.00 11.49
CA ASP A 528 -29.05 22.07 11.68
C ASP A 528 -29.77 21.99 13.04
N ASP A 529 -29.91 20.78 13.59
CA ASP A 529 -30.66 20.49 14.83
C ASP A 529 -29.75 20.21 16.05
N THR A 530 -28.48 20.61 16.01
CA THR A 530 -27.57 20.52 17.18
C THR A 530 -26.76 21.79 17.37
N ASP A 531 -26.33 22.06 18.61
CA ASP A 531 -25.39 23.14 18.95
C ASP A 531 -23.99 22.61 19.29
N VAL A 532 -23.83 21.30 19.42
CA VAL A 532 -22.59 20.64 19.84
C VAL A 532 -22.32 19.40 19.01
N LEU A 533 -21.05 19.18 18.71
CA LEU A 533 -20.53 18.02 17.98
C LEU A 533 -19.50 17.29 18.87
N PRO A 534 -19.30 15.98 18.69
CA PRO A 534 -18.27 15.25 19.42
C PRO A 534 -16.88 15.79 19.03
N GLY A 535 -16.05 16.12 20.02
CA GLY A 535 -14.65 16.47 19.79
C GLY A 535 -13.78 15.24 19.56
N ALA A 536 -12.47 15.43 19.66
CA ALA A 536 -11.47 14.37 19.50
C ALA A 536 -10.49 14.35 20.69
N ALA A 537 -9.44 13.53 20.62
CA ALA A 537 -8.55 13.29 21.75
C ALA A 537 -7.34 14.23 21.76
N PHE A 538 -6.79 14.54 20.59
CA PHE A 538 -5.58 15.36 20.46
C PHE A 538 -5.95 16.74 19.93
N LEU A 539 -5.41 17.78 20.57
CA LEU A 539 -5.71 19.19 20.29
C LEU A 539 -4.41 19.93 19.97
N SER A 540 -4.31 20.54 18.80
CA SER A 540 -3.24 21.48 18.48
C SER A 540 -3.69 22.87 18.93
N ARG A 541 -2.88 23.55 19.75
CA ARG A 541 -3.22 24.91 20.19
C ARG A 541 -2.81 25.92 19.13
N VAL A 542 -3.80 26.54 18.52
CA VAL A 542 -3.60 27.53 17.45
C VAL A 542 -4.45 28.77 17.64
N GLU A 543 -4.04 29.86 17.01
CA GLU A 543 -4.85 31.07 16.83
C GLU A 543 -5.14 31.31 15.35
N ALA A 544 -6.33 31.80 15.03
CA ALA A 544 -6.66 32.19 13.66
C ALA A 544 -5.79 33.38 13.21
N LEU A 545 -5.33 33.33 11.96
CA LEU A 545 -4.79 34.49 11.26
C LEU A 545 -5.93 35.33 10.65
N ASP A 546 -5.62 36.55 10.25
CA ASP A 546 -6.55 37.43 9.54
C ASP A 546 -7.12 36.74 8.29
N GLY A 547 -8.45 36.86 8.12
CA GLY A 547 -9.18 36.23 7.01
C GLY A 547 -9.52 34.75 7.23
N THR A 548 -9.19 34.17 8.39
CA THR A 548 -9.60 32.80 8.76
C THR A 548 -10.78 32.83 9.73
N THR A 549 -11.84 32.11 9.40
CA THR A 549 -13.04 31.99 10.23
C THR A 549 -12.98 30.71 11.06
N ALA A 550 -13.29 30.80 12.36
CA ALA A 550 -13.49 29.64 13.24
C ALA A 550 -14.98 29.30 13.33
N LEU A 551 -15.36 28.10 12.89
CA LEU A 551 -16.77 27.65 12.84
C LEU A 551 -17.20 26.88 14.08
N LEU A 552 -16.24 26.22 14.73
CA LEU A 552 -16.45 25.42 15.93
C LEU A 552 -15.49 25.87 17.02
N THR A 553 -15.94 25.93 18.28
CA THR A 553 -15.11 26.25 19.44
C THR A 553 -15.06 25.12 20.46
N PHE A 554 -13.98 25.08 21.24
CA PHE A 554 -13.72 24.02 22.20
C PHE A 554 -14.69 24.08 23.40
N VAL A 555 -15.20 22.92 23.78
CA VAL A 555 -15.88 22.70 25.05
C VAL A 555 -15.03 21.73 25.87
N PRO A 556 -14.48 22.15 27.01
CA PRO A 556 -13.55 21.34 27.79
C PRO A 556 -14.20 20.06 28.34
N PRO A 557 -13.40 19.03 28.66
CA PRO A 557 -13.90 17.84 29.35
C PRO A 557 -14.61 18.20 30.66
N TYR A 558 -15.70 17.51 30.97
CA TYR A 558 -16.42 17.61 32.24
C TYR A 558 -16.77 16.21 32.77
N PRO A 559 -17.14 16.04 34.05
CA PRO A 559 -17.41 14.71 34.60
C PRO A 559 -18.45 13.93 33.78
N VAL A 560 -18.17 12.65 33.49
CA VAL A 560 -19.14 11.74 32.82
C VAL A 560 -20.13 11.12 33.83
N HIS A 561 -19.78 11.15 35.12
CA HIS A 561 -20.64 10.76 36.24
C HIS A 561 -20.25 11.58 37.49
N PRO A 562 -21.19 11.83 38.42
CA PRO A 562 -22.63 11.50 38.33
C PRO A 562 -23.38 12.44 37.35
N PRO A 563 -24.59 12.08 36.87
CA PRO A 563 -25.35 12.85 35.88
C PRO A 563 -25.55 14.33 36.22
N GLU A 564 -25.69 14.67 37.50
CA GLU A 564 -25.85 16.05 38.00
C GLU A 564 -24.59 16.91 37.77
N LYS A 565 -23.45 16.29 37.47
CA LYS A 565 -22.17 16.94 37.13
C LYS A 565 -21.84 16.89 35.64
N VAL A 566 -22.74 16.35 34.80
CA VAL A 566 -22.58 16.26 33.34
C VAL A 566 -23.07 17.56 32.69
N TYR A 567 -22.32 18.65 32.88
CA TYR A 567 -22.58 19.92 32.21
C TYR A 567 -21.26 20.62 31.86
N PRO A 568 -21.21 21.34 30.72
CA PRO A 568 -20.03 22.12 30.36
C PRO A 568 -19.91 23.36 31.25
N ASP A 569 -18.74 23.55 31.84
CA ASP A 569 -18.36 24.75 32.59
C ASP A 569 -16.89 25.09 32.28
N PRO A 570 -16.60 26.14 31.49
CA PRO A 570 -17.57 27.07 30.88
C PRO A 570 -18.39 26.43 29.74
N LYS A 571 -19.57 27.00 29.45
CA LYS A 571 -20.46 26.54 28.35
C LYS A 571 -19.93 26.84 26.94
N ARG A 572 -19.07 27.86 26.82
CA ARG A 572 -18.43 28.33 25.58
C ARG A 572 -17.01 28.77 25.92
N THR A 573 -16.07 28.49 25.03
CA THR A 573 -14.73 29.08 25.03
C THR A 573 -14.52 29.82 23.70
N GLU A 574 -13.48 30.64 23.64
CA GLU A 574 -13.03 31.33 22.41
C GLU A 574 -11.94 30.53 21.67
N VAL A 575 -11.65 29.30 22.09
CA VAL A 575 -10.64 28.45 21.45
C VAL A 575 -11.26 27.81 20.21
N GLY A 576 -10.91 28.31 19.02
CA GLY A 576 -11.36 27.74 17.75
C GLY A 576 -10.81 26.34 17.49
N LEU A 577 -11.60 25.50 16.81
CA LEU A 577 -11.26 24.11 16.50
C LEU A 577 -11.37 23.77 15.02
N LEU A 578 -12.39 24.27 14.32
CA LEU A 578 -12.54 24.07 12.88
C LEU A 578 -12.46 25.42 12.19
N PHE A 579 -11.41 25.59 11.41
CA PHE A 579 -11.06 26.83 10.73
C PHE A 579 -11.24 26.67 9.23
N CYS A 580 -11.68 27.73 8.57
CA CYS A 580 -11.74 27.78 7.12
C CYS A 580 -11.31 29.14 6.59
N ARG A 581 -10.67 29.12 5.41
CA ARG A 581 -10.27 30.31 4.68
C ARG A 581 -10.61 30.15 3.20
N GLU A 582 -11.17 31.20 2.61
CA GLU A 582 -11.52 31.27 1.19
C GLU A 582 -10.83 32.46 0.52
N GLY A 583 -10.17 32.19 -0.61
CA GLY A 583 -9.57 33.18 -1.51
C GLY A 583 -9.70 32.66 -2.93
N ASN A 584 -8.61 32.65 -3.72
CA ASN A 584 -8.62 31.95 -5.00
C ASN A 584 -8.91 30.44 -4.84
N GLY A 585 -8.33 29.84 -3.80
CA GLY A 585 -8.59 28.47 -3.34
C GLY A 585 -9.16 28.44 -1.93
N ARG A 586 -9.26 27.24 -1.35
CA ARG A 586 -9.91 27.03 -0.05
C ARG A 586 -9.07 26.16 0.87
N THR A 587 -8.93 26.56 2.13
CA THR A 587 -8.27 25.75 3.16
C THR A 587 -9.23 25.46 4.30
N VAL A 588 -9.32 24.20 4.71
CA VAL A 588 -9.98 23.75 5.95
C VAL A 588 -8.91 23.19 6.88
N TYR A 589 -8.89 23.68 8.11
CA TYR A 589 -8.01 23.18 9.15
C TYR A 589 -8.82 22.79 10.38
N TRP A 590 -8.77 21.53 10.77
CA TRP A 590 -9.33 21.07 12.03
C TRP A 590 -8.19 20.91 13.04
N ALA A 591 -8.13 21.76 14.06
CA ALA A 591 -7.10 21.74 15.09
C ALA A 591 -7.12 20.50 15.99
N MET A 592 -7.99 19.52 15.72
CA MET A 592 -8.00 18.24 16.43
C MET A 592 -7.81 17.06 15.47
N ASP A 593 -7.56 15.88 16.02
CA ASP A 593 -7.37 14.64 15.27
C ASP A 593 -8.68 14.01 14.77
N GLY A 594 -9.56 14.80 14.13
CA GLY A 594 -10.90 14.36 13.71
C GLY A 594 -10.90 13.14 12.78
N ASP A 595 -9.88 13.00 11.95
CA ASP A 595 -9.67 11.84 11.09
C ASP A 595 -9.37 10.56 11.88
N ALA A 596 -8.37 10.60 12.78
CA ALA A 596 -8.01 9.49 13.65
C ALA A 596 -9.13 9.18 14.66
N ALA A 597 -9.85 10.20 15.14
CA ALA A 597 -11.00 10.02 16.01
C ALA A 597 -12.15 9.30 15.30
N TYR A 598 -12.44 9.63 14.05
CA TYR A 598 -13.38 8.85 13.24
C TYR A 598 -12.90 7.41 13.06
N TRP A 599 -11.59 7.19 12.90
CA TRP A 599 -11.06 5.83 12.85
C TRP A 599 -11.26 5.04 14.16
N ARG A 600 -11.15 5.69 15.32
CA ARG A 600 -11.33 5.00 16.60
C ARG A 600 -12.79 4.82 17.00
N SER A 601 -13.65 5.77 16.62
CA SER A 601 -15.03 5.86 17.15
C SER A 601 -16.14 5.54 16.15
N ARG A 602 -15.87 5.64 14.83
CA ARG A 602 -16.86 5.52 13.75
C ARG A 602 -18.06 6.47 13.89
N LEU A 603 -17.89 7.60 14.59
CA LEU A 603 -18.98 8.55 14.78
C LEU A 603 -19.41 9.18 13.44
N PRO A 604 -20.71 9.13 13.08
CA PRO A 604 -21.20 9.70 11.82
C PRO A 604 -20.93 11.20 11.66
N ASP A 605 -20.89 11.93 12.77
CA ASP A 605 -20.63 13.38 12.78
C ASP A 605 -19.21 13.70 12.32
N HIS A 606 -18.22 12.95 12.78
CA HIS A 606 -16.83 13.12 12.32
C HIS A 606 -16.73 12.84 10.82
N ARG A 607 -17.32 11.73 10.35
CA ARG A 607 -17.39 11.43 8.90
C ARG A 607 -18.04 12.55 8.11
N ARG A 608 -19.18 13.05 8.57
CA ARG A 608 -19.93 14.12 7.89
C ARG A 608 -19.08 15.38 7.80
N LEU A 609 -18.40 15.79 8.87
CA LEU A 609 -17.48 16.93 8.85
C LEU A 609 -16.31 16.72 7.86
N LEU A 610 -15.68 15.54 7.86
CA LEU A 610 -14.58 15.21 6.93
C LEU A 610 -15.05 15.31 5.46
N LEU A 611 -16.23 14.75 5.14
CA LEU A 611 -16.80 14.81 3.79
C LEU A 611 -17.25 16.22 3.40
N ASN A 612 -17.87 16.96 4.32
CA ASN A 612 -18.23 18.36 4.09
C ASN A 612 -16.98 19.20 3.83
N ALA A 613 -15.86 18.93 4.54
CA ALA A 613 -14.57 19.59 4.32
C ALA A 613 -14.04 19.35 2.91
N VAL A 614 -14.06 18.12 2.42
CA VAL A 614 -13.66 17.80 1.04
C VAL A 614 -14.56 18.50 0.03
N HIS A 615 -15.88 18.44 0.21
CA HIS A 615 -16.83 19.08 -0.70
C HIS A 615 -16.70 20.60 -0.73
N TRP A 616 -16.52 21.24 0.42
CA TRP A 616 -16.36 22.68 0.49
C TRP A 616 -15.01 23.12 -0.09
N ALA A 617 -13.91 22.44 0.25
CA ALA A 617 -12.58 22.74 -0.28
C ALA A 617 -12.51 22.61 -1.81
N ARG A 618 -13.32 21.72 -2.41
CA ARG A 618 -13.40 21.52 -3.87
C ARG A 618 -14.06 22.68 -4.63
N GLY A 619 -14.87 23.51 -3.96
CA GLY A 619 -15.67 24.53 -4.63
C GLY A 619 -16.90 23.96 -5.34
N ASN A 620 -17.41 24.70 -6.34
CA ASN A 620 -18.66 24.37 -7.05
C ASN A 620 -18.48 23.37 -8.21
N VAL A 621 -17.26 22.90 -8.46
CA VAL A 621 -16.97 21.91 -9.52
C VAL A 621 -17.48 20.56 -9.07
N PRO A 622 -18.29 19.78 -9.82
CA PRO A 622 -18.72 18.42 -9.43
C PRO A 622 -17.58 17.40 -9.37
N LEU A 623 -17.76 16.29 -8.63
CA LEU A 623 -16.83 15.15 -8.67
C LEU A 623 -16.74 14.55 -10.10
N PRO A 624 -15.63 13.89 -10.44
CA PRO A 624 -15.51 13.16 -11.70
C PRO A 624 -16.59 12.09 -11.88
N VAL A 625 -16.96 11.42 -10.80
CA VAL A 625 -18.10 10.49 -10.73
C VAL A 625 -18.78 10.60 -9.37
N THR A 626 -20.10 10.51 -9.36
CA THR A 626 -20.92 10.33 -8.15
C THR A 626 -21.74 9.05 -8.29
N VAL A 627 -21.82 8.25 -7.24
CA VAL A 627 -22.56 6.97 -7.24
C VAL A 627 -23.57 6.97 -6.09
N GLU A 628 -24.85 6.84 -6.42
CA GLU A 628 -25.97 6.74 -5.49
C GLU A 628 -26.46 5.29 -5.40
N GLY A 629 -26.82 4.88 -4.18
CA GLY A 629 -27.29 3.54 -3.87
C GLY A 629 -26.93 3.15 -2.44
N GLU A 630 -27.43 2.00 -1.99
CA GLU A 630 -27.11 1.46 -0.67
C GLU A 630 -25.77 0.70 -0.65
N GLY A 631 -25.26 0.44 0.54
CA GLY A 631 -24.04 -0.35 0.76
C GLY A 631 -22.73 0.44 0.71
N LEU A 632 -21.64 -0.28 0.97
CA LEU A 632 -20.27 0.20 0.90
C LEU A 632 -19.64 -0.22 -0.43
N LEU A 633 -19.17 0.77 -1.20
CA LEU A 633 -18.53 0.58 -2.49
C LEU A 633 -17.19 1.30 -2.54
N GLU A 634 -16.15 0.62 -2.99
CA GLU A 634 -15.00 1.32 -3.54
C GLU A 634 -15.29 1.71 -4.99
N VAL A 635 -15.15 3.01 -5.28
CA VAL A 635 -15.34 3.58 -6.61
C VAL A 635 -14.01 4.10 -7.11
N THR A 636 -13.52 3.52 -8.20
CA THR A 636 -12.32 4.02 -8.89
C THR A 636 -12.65 4.35 -10.34
N ILE A 637 -11.90 5.29 -10.91
CA ILE A 637 -12.15 5.81 -12.24
C ILE A 637 -10.84 5.95 -13.00
N TRP A 638 -10.78 5.34 -14.18
CA TRP A 638 -9.59 5.31 -15.00
C TRP A 638 -9.87 5.79 -16.41
N LYS A 639 -8.91 6.52 -16.97
CA LYS A 639 -8.80 6.69 -18.41
C LYS A 639 -8.20 5.41 -19.01
N SER A 640 -8.88 4.83 -19.98
CA SER A 640 -8.37 3.70 -20.76
C SER A 640 -8.08 4.15 -22.20
N ALA A 641 -7.46 3.28 -23.00
CA ALA A 641 -7.19 3.58 -24.41
C ALA A 641 -8.46 3.73 -25.26
N GLN A 642 -9.57 3.14 -24.83
CA GLN A 642 -10.84 3.08 -25.57
C GLN A 642 -11.93 3.98 -24.96
N GLY A 643 -11.63 4.68 -23.86
CA GLY A 643 -12.59 5.51 -23.15
C GLY A 643 -12.26 5.68 -21.67
N MET A 644 -13.25 5.45 -20.81
CA MET A 644 -13.12 5.50 -19.35
C MET A 644 -13.75 4.29 -18.69
N THR A 645 -13.12 3.73 -17.67
CA THR A 645 -13.70 2.69 -16.82
C THR A 645 -14.03 3.24 -15.45
N VAL A 646 -15.20 2.86 -14.94
CA VAL A 646 -15.60 3.04 -13.54
C VAL A 646 -15.67 1.66 -12.91
N HIS A 647 -14.87 1.41 -11.89
CA HIS A 647 -14.92 0.17 -11.12
C HIS A 647 -15.76 0.39 -9.88
N LEU A 648 -16.62 -0.58 -9.58
CA LEU A 648 -17.44 -0.64 -8.38
C LEU A 648 -17.12 -1.95 -7.67
N VAL A 649 -16.40 -1.89 -6.56
CA VAL A 649 -16.10 -3.07 -5.74
C VAL A 649 -17.01 -3.08 -4.53
N ASN A 650 -17.78 -4.16 -4.37
CA ASN A 650 -18.70 -4.34 -3.27
C ASN A 650 -17.98 -4.80 -2.01
N LEU A 651 -17.92 -3.89 -1.03
CA LEU A 651 -17.32 -4.12 0.27
C LEU A 651 -18.38 -4.26 1.37
N THR A 652 -19.64 -4.46 0.99
CA THR A 652 -20.74 -4.64 1.93
C THR A 652 -20.70 -6.05 2.50
N THR A 653 -20.17 -6.17 3.71
CA THR A 653 -20.09 -7.42 4.44
C THR A 653 -20.01 -7.16 5.95
N PRO A 654 -20.61 -8.01 6.81
CA PRO A 654 -20.38 -7.96 8.25
C PRO A 654 -18.90 -8.22 8.61
N ASP A 655 -18.16 -8.89 7.73
CA ASP A 655 -16.75 -9.26 7.94
C ASP A 655 -15.77 -8.16 7.52
N LEU A 656 -16.26 -6.93 7.34
CA LEU A 656 -15.44 -5.82 6.84
C LEU A 656 -14.19 -5.64 7.67
N PHE A 657 -14.28 -5.74 9.00
CA PHE A 657 -13.15 -5.63 9.94
C PHE A 657 -12.86 -6.94 10.71
N GLY A 658 -13.69 -7.97 10.58
CA GLY A 658 -13.76 -9.11 11.53
C GLY A 658 -12.98 -10.37 11.13
N GLY A 659 -12.52 -10.49 9.90
CA GLY A 659 -11.90 -11.72 9.39
C GLY A 659 -12.21 -11.94 7.91
N PRO A 660 -11.83 -13.10 7.34
CA PRO A 660 -12.04 -13.36 5.91
C PRO A 660 -13.55 -13.40 5.58
N THR A 661 -13.93 -12.78 4.48
CA THR A 661 -15.31 -12.76 4.00
C THR A 661 -15.72 -14.12 3.46
N GLU A 662 -16.78 -14.70 4.01
CA GLU A 662 -17.27 -16.04 3.61
C GLU A 662 -18.29 -15.98 2.46
N GLN A 663 -19.07 -14.91 2.39
CA GLN A 663 -20.14 -14.73 1.41
C GLN A 663 -20.18 -13.30 0.88
N ILE A 664 -20.68 -13.14 -0.35
CA ILE A 664 -20.85 -11.85 -1.00
C ILE A 664 -22.33 -11.47 -0.94
N PHE A 665 -22.63 -10.25 -0.47
CA PHE A 665 -23.99 -9.71 -0.40
C PHE A 665 -24.22 -8.74 -1.55
N PRO A 666 -24.91 -9.13 -2.65
CA PRO A 666 -25.06 -8.26 -3.80
C PRO A 666 -25.77 -6.95 -3.45
N LEU A 667 -25.26 -5.85 -3.98
CA LEU A 667 -25.92 -4.56 -3.90
C LEU A 667 -26.92 -4.39 -5.04
N ASN A 668 -28.06 -3.79 -4.71
CA ASN A 668 -29.10 -3.42 -5.69
C ASN A 668 -28.62 -2.29 -6.61
N GLU A 669 -29.55 -1.69 -7.36
CA GLU A 669 -29.26 -0.67 -8.35
C GLU A 669 -28.31 0.42 -7.82
N GLN A 670 -27.22 0.65 -8.57
CA GLN A 670 -26.29 1.75 -8.34
C GLN A 670 -26.42 2.73 -9.51
N ARG A 671 -26.81 3.96 -9.22
CA ARG A 671 -26.95 5.03 -10.21
C ARG A 671 -25.72 5.89 -10.15
N PHE A 672 -25.04 6.08 -11.27
CA PHE A 672 -23.90 6.96 -11.30
C PHE A 672 -23.98 8.03 -12.36
N ARG A 673 -23.46 9.19 -12.00
CA ARG A 673 -23.29 10.34 -12.87
C ARG A 673 -21.81 10.56 -13.08
N LEU A 674 -21.38 10.49 -14.33
CA LEU A 674 -19.99 10.57 -14.75
C LEU A 674 -19.77 11.85 -15.56
N ARG A 675 -18.79 12.66 -15.17
CA ARG A 675 -18.40 13.85 -15.93
C ARG A 675 -17.63 13.44 -17.17
N MET A 676 -18.10 13.86 -18.34
CA MET A 676 -17.39 13.61 -19.59
C MET A 676 -16.25 14.62 -19.79
N PRO A 677 -15.13 14.23 -20.43
CA PRO A 677 -14.13 15.19 -20.87
C PRO A 677 -14.74 16.23 -21.82
N ASN A 678 -14.22 17.46 -21.79
CA ASN A 678 -14.74 18.55 -22.60
C ASN A 678 -14.77 18.20 -24.10
N GLY A 679 -15.92 18.39 -24.75
CA GLY A 679 -16.10 18.13 -26.17
C GLY A 679 -16.26 16.65 -26.55
N VAL A 680 -16.15 15.73 -25.58
CA VAL A 680 -16.27 14.28 -25.81
C VAL A 680 -17.71 13.82 -25.59
N LYS A 681 -18.24 13.03 -26.53
CA LYS A 681 -19.59 12.45 -26.43
C LYS A 681 -19.54 10.95 -26.17
N PRO A 682 -20.30 10.43 -25.20
CA PRO A 682 -20.40 9.00 -24.96
C PRO A 682 -21.07 8.32 -26.15
N LYS A 683 -20.52 7.19 -26.58
CA LYS A 683 -21.03 6.36 -27.68
C LYS A 683 -21.79 5.16 -27.13
N GLN A 684 -21.17 4.41 -26.24
CA GLN A 684 -21.71 3.18 -25.66
C GLN A 684 -21.25 3.00 -24.23
N THR A 685 -22.06 2.31 -23.44
CA THR A 685 -21.74 1.92 -22.07
C THR A 685 -22.01 0.43 -21.87
N HIS A 686 -21.07 -0.28 -21.24
CA HIS A 686 -21.19 -1.71 -20.98
C HIS A 686 -20.80 -2.04 -19.55
N SER A 687 -21.60 -2.90 -18.92
CA SER A 687 -21.23 -3.63 -17.70
C SER A 687 -20.46 -4.88 -18.10
N LEU A 688 -19.20 -4.95 -17.68
CA LEU A 688 -18.29 -6.03 -18.04
C LEU A 688 -18.47 -7.28 -17.17
N ARG A 689 -18.95 -7.15 -15.92
CA ARG A 689 -19.21 -8.31 -15.05
C ARG A 689 -20.52 -8.99 -15.43
N GLN A 690 -21.57 -8.21 -15.71
CA GLN A 690 -22.87 -8.75 -16.13
C GLN A 690 -22.96 -9.06 -17.63
N ARG A 691 -21.95 -8.65 -18.43
CA ARG A 691 -21.92 -8.81 -19.89
C ARG A 691 -23.15 -8.18 -20.57
N LYS A 692 -23.49 -6.96 -20.17
CA LYS A 692 -24.68 -6.23 -20.65
C LYS A 692 -24.34 -4.84 -21.14
N GLN A 693 -24.94 -4.43 -22.24
CA GLN A 693 -25.00 -3.02 -22.62
C GLN A 693 -25.95 -2.29 -21.66
N LEU A 694 -25.54 -1.11 -21.21
CA LEU A 694 -26.33 -0.27 -20.32
C LEU A 694 -26.97 0.87 -21.12
N ALA A 695 -28.20 1.22 -20.78
CA ALA A 695 -28.79 2.46 -21.27
C ALA A 695 -28.15 3.65 -20.54
N PHE A 696 -28.01 4.77 -21.24
CA PHE A 696 -27.48 5.99 -20.65
C PHE A 696 -28.23 7.22 -21.12
N SER A 697 -28.19 8.26 -20.29
CA SER A 697 -28.59 9.62 -20.68
C SER A 697 -27.36 10.53 -20.64
N HIS A 698 -27.29 11.52 -21.53
CA HIS A 698 -26.19 12.49 -21.56
C HIS A 698 -26.77 13.91 -21.59
N ARG A 699 -26.57 14.65 -20.50
CA ARG A 699 -27.06 16.04 -20.32
C ARG A 699 -26.02 16.84 -19.55
N ASP A 700 -25.88 18.12 -19.90
CA ASP A 700 -24.97 19.06 -19.21
C ASP A 700 -23.53 18.57 -19.07
N GLY A 701 -23.01 17.86 -20.08
CA GLY A 701 -21.66 17.29 -20.07
C GLY A 701 -21.45 16.12 -19.11
N ALA A 702 -22.54 15.56 -18.57
CA ALA A 702 -22.52 14.40 -17.68
C ALA A 702 -23.35 13.24 -18.23
N LEU A 703 -22.78 12.04 -18.12
CA LEU A 703 -23.40 10.78 -18.45
C LEU A 703 -24.09 10.22 -17.19
N GLU A 704 -25.34 9.79 -17.31
CA GLU A 704 -26.08 9.10 -16.24
C GLU A 704 -26.38 7.66 -16.66
N VAL A 705 -26.03 6.70 -15.81
CA VAL A 705 -26.15 5.26 -16.04
C VAL A 705 -26.58 4.56 -14.76
N SER A 706 -27.42 3.52 -14.90
CA SER A 706 -27.76 2.60 -13.81
C SER A 706 -27.12 1.24 -14.03
N VAL A 707 -26.50 0.71 -12.98
CA VAL A 707 -26.06 -0.69 -12.88
C VAL A 707 -27.08 -1.42 -12.02
N PRO A 708 -27.84 -2.40 -12.56
CA PRO A 708 -28.95 -3.01 -11.82
C PRO A 708 -28.54 -3.74 -10.53
N GLN A 709 -27.34 -4.31 -10.51
CA GLN A 709 -26.80 -5.04 -9.37
C GLN A 709 -25.27 -5.01 -9.41
N VAL A 710 -24.61 -4.90 -8.24
CA VAL A 710 -23.16 -5.11 -8.10
C VAL A 710 -22.95 -6.28 -7.15
N ILE A 711 -22.47 -7.41 -7.68
CA ILE A 711 -22.19 -8.61 -6.86
C ILE A 711 -20.86 -8.42 -6.14
N ASP A 712 -19.76 -8.43 -6.89
CA ASP A 712 -18.39 -8.37 -6.37
C ASP A 712 -17.59 -7.20 -6.97
N HIS A 713 -17.23 -7.30 -8.25
CA HIS A 713 -16.46 -6.32 -8.99
C HIS A 713 -17.16 -6.02 -10.30
N GLU A 714 -17.85 -4.88 -10.37
CA GLU A 714 -18.40 -4.38 -11.61
C GLU A 714 -17.42 -3.40 -12.26
N VAL A 715 -17.27 -3.50 -13.58
CA VAL A 715 -16.52 -2.52 -14.36
C VAL A 715 -17.45 -2.00 -15.43
N VAL A 716 -17.75 -0.70 -15.38
CA VAL A 716 -18.51 -0.03 -16.41
C VAL A 716 -17.55 0.71 -17.33
N ILE A 717 -17.49 0.29 -18.59
CA ILE A 717 -16.76 0.99 -19.64
C ILE A 717 -17.68 2.00 -20.32
N VAL A 718 -17.17 3.21 -20.51
CA VAL A 718 -17.77 4.27 -21.31
C VAL A 718 -16.85 4.51 -22.50
N GLU A 719 -17.29 4.08 -23.68
CA GLU A 719 -16.60 4.34 -24.94
C GLU A 719 -17.09 5.67 -25.53
N TRP A 720 -16.19 6.42 -26.17
CA TRP A 720 -16.54 7.67 -26.85
C TRP A 720 -15.96 7.71 -28.26
N THR A 721 -16.50 8.63 -29.08
CA THR A 721 -16.03 8.92 -30.45
C THR A 721 -14.86 9.87 -30.49
#